data_AF-A0A8J5Y4W1-F1
#
_entry.id   AF-A0A8J5Y4W1-F1
#
_cell.length_a   1.000
_cell.length_b   1.000
_cell.length_c   1.000
_cell.angle_alpha   90.00
_cell.angle_beta   90.00
_cell.angle_gamma   90.00
#
_symmetry.space_group_name_H-M   'P 1'
#
loop_
_entity.id
_entity.type
_entity.pdbx_description
1 polymer ?
#
loop_
_entity_poly.entity_id
_entity_poly.type
_entity_poly.pdbx_seq_one_letter_code
_entity_poly.pdbx_strand_id
1 'polypeptide(L)'
;MRSSKTLLLALPFLIMLTFLLRHKPSDRFTDATPFFNNLTTPPLLGMSGFYYSMSEFNIFGSEVDVLQHVDIAEDKLLGGLLADGFDEQSCLSRYQSILYRKALPYKPSPYLVSKLRKYEDLHKRCGPNTPSYNKAVEQLKSGSNVVGTTDCKYVVWVWYSGLGNRILTLASVFLYALLTERVLLVDRGNDMASLFCEPFPERSWFLPMNFPIAKKFSSFDQKSAESYGNLLKNYMIKASMGSLPSYMYLHLAHDYDDHDKLFFCDDDQALLKRFTWLVVKTDNYFVPSLFLMPSFEDELKKLFPNKETIFHHLGRYLFQPSNHVWGIITRYYKAYLARADERVGIQVRIFDKGPGPYQYVKDQISACTIGEKLLPEVDTRRLAVNPSKNPKVKAVLMTSLVYGYYENMKNIYWEHPTVTGDIIGVHQPSHEEQQRSEKPLHNMKALAEMYLLSLTDALVTSAWSTFGYVAQGLGGLKPWILYKSENQTTPNPPCQRAMSMEPCFHAPPFYDCKAKEGIDTAKEAVSATMKAINFPATSTVPRATVSITVASPWSQIKLNMLPFYAPNPNTRFSSICLPRCSTKPNTDTNNETDQNPTFEPNPSLTTENQSSAVSDEVIPYSSMPPSSHSRGLVLDLGPVGSWDCKDIGSPVVKRFLSDEEERWYMWYHGVSTDTQGSDSIGLAVSSNGIHWERGKGAVKSSADVGLVMSCGNDWWAFDKHSIRPGEIVIMSSAKVRASSAVYWLYYTGYSNEKVDISADSLGFNVQNPENQSSQTGEVLRSLPGLAISQDGRHWARIEGEHYSGALFDVGSEGDWDSLFISSPQVVFHGNGDLRMYYHSFDVGNGVFSIGMARSRDGMKWIKLGKIMGSGPKGCFDELGAMNPYVVKNKKDGNYVMAYEGVGADGRRSIGLAVSAEGLKDWRRVEDEAVLKLATMEDGWDSKGIGSPCLVEMDGDVDEWRLYYRGIGSSGRCGIGMAVSDGSDITRFRRWKGFQV
;
A
#
# COMPACT_ATOMS: atom_id res chain seq x y z
N MET A 1 -59.41 25.90 19.00
CA MET A 1 -59.83 27.31 19.11
C MET A 1 -58.60 28.22 19.06
N ARG A 2 -58.79 29.53 18.79
CA ARG A 2 -57.87 30.72 18.88
C ARG A 2 -56.44 30.56 19.46
N SER A 3 -55.42 31.35 19.08
CA SER A 3 -55.19 32.31 17.95
C SER A 3 -53.76 32.91 18.02
N SER A 4 -53.27 33.46 16.89
CA SER A 4 -52.15 34.43 16.75
C SER A 4 -50.70 33.88 16.91
N LYS A 5 -49.69 34.18 16.07
CA LYS A 5 -49.20 35.41 15.36
C LYS A 5 -48.46 36.38 16.31
N THR A 6 -47.29 36.99 16.00
CA THR A 6 -46.43 37.08 14.78
C THR A 6 -44.94 37.28 15.22
N LEU A 7 -43.87 37.44 14.40
CA LEU A 7 -43.59 38.51 13.41
C LEU A 7 -42.22 38.31 12.67
N LEU A 8 -42.10 38.78 11.39
CA LEU A 8 -40.93 39.05 10.49
C LEU A 8 -39.63 38.18 10.58
N LEU A 9 -39.04 37.59 9.52
CA LEU A 9 -38.53 38.07 8.20
C LEU A 9 -37.20 38.86 8.21
N ALA A 10 -36.10 38.27 7.70
CA ALA A 10 -35.22 38.81 6.62
C ALA A 10 -33.95 37.96 6.34
N LEU A 11 -33.53 37.94 5.07
CA LEU A 11 -32.23 37.55 4.46
C LEU A 11 -31.91 38.66 3.40
N PRO A 12 -30.73 38.76 2.71
CA PRO A 12 -29.43 38.08 2.83
C PRO A 12 -28.17 39.01 2.60
N PHE A 13 -26.98 38.38 2.45
CA PHE A 13 -25.80 38.80 1.64
C PHE A 13 -24.89 40.01 2.01
N LEU A 14 -23.57 39.81 1.78
CA LEU A 14 -22.41 40.74 1.90
C LEU A 14 -22.16 41.27 3.34
N ILE A 15 -20.95 41.68 3.74
CA ILE A 15 -19.80 42.25 3.01
C ILE A 15 -18.49 41.44 3.22
N MET A 16 -17.61 41.49 2.22
CA MET A 16 -16.23 40.98 2.24
C MET A 16 -15.26 42.16 2.51
N LEU A 17 -14.15 41.92 3.20
CA LEU A 17 -12.95 42.78 3.25
C LEU A 17 -13.09 44.19 3.89
N THR A 18 -12.66 44.35 5.15
CA THR A 18 -11.43 45.12 5.52
C THR A 18 -11.28 45.28 7.04
N PHE A 19 -10.16 44.80 7.58
CA PHE A 19 -9.19 45.71 8.21
C PHE A 19 -7.78 45.16 7.99
N LEU A 20 -7.00 45.87 7.18
CA LEU A 20 -5.58 45.62 6.96
C LEU A 20 -4.75 46.61 7.78
N LEU A 21 -3.48 46.25 7.99
CA LEU A 21 -2.37 47.05 8.54
C LEU A 21 -2.15 47.03 10.06
N ARG A 22 -0.84 46.94 10.40
CA ARG A 22 -0.20 46.82 11.72
C ARG A 22 -0.38 45.43 12.38
N HIS A 23 0.68 44.74 12.82
CA HIS A 23 2.09 45.14 12.98
C HIS A 23 3.08 44.47 11.99
N LYS A 24 4.26 45.09 11.85
CA LYS A 24 5.44 44.54 11.17
C LYS A 24 6.19 43.53 12.07
N PRO A 25 7.04 42.65 11.50
CA PRO A 25 8.12 42.02 12.26
C PRO A 25 9.18 43.06 12.68
N SER A 26 9.95 42.73 13.71
CA SER A 26 11.15 43.48 14.12
C SER A 26 12.37 42.57 14.12
N ASP A 27 13.18 42.65 13.06
CA ASP A 27 14.53 42.10 13.07
C ASP A 27 15.40 42.86 14.08
N ARG A 28 16.22 42.13 14.86
CA ARG A 28 17.68 42.32 14.98
C ARG A 28 18.24 41.64 16.23
N PHE A 29 19.11 40.67 16.02
CA PHE A 29 20.54 40.93 16.23
C PHE A 29 21.33 40.36 15.04
N THR A 30 22.50 40.93 14.77
CA THR A 30 23.30 40.66 13.56
C THR A 30 24.68 40.11 13.89
N ASP A 31 25.40 39.71 12.84
CA ASP A 31 26.87 39.60 12.78
C ASP A 31 27.55 38.44 13.53
N ALA A 32 27.72 37.33 12.80
CA ALA A 32 28.99 36.60 12.77
C ALA A 32 29.25 36.12 11.32
N THR A 33 30.39 36.51 10.73
CA THR A 33 30.82 36.10 9.38
C THR A 33 31.68 34.82 9.44
N PRO A 34 31.73 34.02 8.35
CA PRO A 34 32.43 32.73 8.35
C PRO A 34 33.95 32.91 8.28
N PHE A 35 34.68 32.17 9.11
CA PHE A 35 36.13 31.96 8.96
C PHE A 35 36.41 30.61 8.28
N PHE A 36 37.40 30.60 7.38
CA PHE A 36 37.82 29.44 6.60
C PHE A 36 39.28 29.08 6.93
N ASN A 37 39.60 27.78 6.79
CA ASN A 37 40.95 27.18 6.68
C ASN A 37 41.84 27.03 7.93
N ASN A 38 42.66 25.97 7.87
CA ASN A 38 43.88 25.66 8.64
C ASN A 38 43.66 25.29 10.13
N LEU A 39 44.43 24.37 10.77
CA LEU A 39 45.56 23.48 10.40
C LEU A 39 45.54 22.29 11.44
N THR A 40 46.21 21.12 11.38
CA THR A 40 47.28 20.51 10.55
C THR A 40 47.18 18.97 10.64
N THR A 41 47.68 18.19 9.67
CA THR A 41 48.06 16.77 9.89
C THR A 41 49.46 16.65 10.50
N PRO A 42 49.70 15.68 11.41
CA PRO A 42 50.95 14.90 11.34
C PRO A 42 50.74 13.36 11.51
N PRO A 43 51.75 12.50 11.21
CA PRO A 43 51.53 11.07 10.91
C PRO A 43 52.45 10.06 11.65
N LEU A 44 52.36 8.76 11.27
CA LEU A 44 53.29 7.63 11.56
C LEU A 44 53.25 7.07 13.00
N LEU A 45 53.53 5.79 13.33
CA LEU A 45 53.79 4.53 12.58
C LEU A 45 52.74 3.47 13.08
N GLY A 46 52.54 2.26 12.53
CA GLY A 46 53.27 1.47 11.53
C GLY A 46 53.98 0.25 12.15
N MET A 47 53.28 -0.91 12.25
CA MET A 47 53.88 -2.23 12.54
C MET A 47 53.08 -3.36 11.88
N SER A 48 53.72 -4.52 11.66
CA SER A 48 53.25 -5.60 10.78
C SER A 48 52.40 -6.68 11.46
N GLY A 49 51.43 -7.22 10.71
CA GLY A 49 50.43 -8.17 11.18
C GLY A 49 50.89 -9.62 11.40
N PHE A 50 49.90 -10.48 11.61
CA PHE A 50 50.04 -11.94 11.59
C PHE A 50 48.96 -12.57 10.71
N TYR A 51 49.37 -13.53 9.88
CA TYR A 51 48.45 -14.46 9.23
C TYR A 51 47.98 -15.49 10.25
N TYR A 52 46.68 -15.84 10.20
CA TYR A 52 46.26 -17.21 10.43
C TYR A 52 45.19 -17.58 9.41
N SER A 53 45.47 -18.62 8.61
CA SER A 53 44.48 -19.30 7.80
C SER A 53 44.03 -20.54 8.56
N MET A 54 42.74 -20.81 8.57
CA MET A 54 42.23 -22.17 8.68
C MET A 54 40.98 -22.31 7.81
N SER A 55 40.83 -23.47 7.19
CA SER A 55 39.99 -23.68 6.02
C SER A 55 38.57 -24.15 6.33
N GLU A 56 37.67 -23.77 5.42
CA GLU A 56 36.50 -24.53 4.93
C GLU A 56 35.92 -25.67 5.76
N PHE A 57 34.60 -25.59 5.99
CA PHE A 57 33.72 -26.74 5.75
C PHE A 57 32.53 -26.29 4.91
N ASN A 58 32.56 -26.59 3.61
CA ASN A 58 31.46 -26.32 2.68
C ASN A 58 30.36 -27.37 2.82
N ILE A 59 29.15 -26.95 3.24
CA ILE A 59 27.91 -27.71 3.01
C ILE A 59 26.81 -26.76 2.49
N PHE A 60 27.00 -26.30 1.25
CA PHE A 60 25.90 -25.86 0.39
C PHE A 60 26.04 -26.58 -0.95
N GLY A 61 25.15 -27.54 -1.20
CA GLY A 61 25.09 -28.24 -2.47
C GLY A 61 24.61 -27.32 -3.59
N SER A 62 25.36 -27.29 -4.69
CA SER A 62 25.02 -26.55 -5.91
C SER A 62 23.99 -27.31 -6.75
N GLU A 63 23.03 -26.60 -7.36
CA GLU A 63 22.46 -26.83 -8.70
C GLU A 63 21.36 -25.77 -8.97
N VAL A 64 21.18 -25.16 -10.15
CA VAL A 64 21.93 -25.22 -11.42
C VAL A 64 22.17 -23.78 -11.92
N ASP A 65 23.34 -23.49 -12.48
CA ASP A 65 23.59 -22.23 -13.20
C ASP A 65 23.20 -22.36 -14.69
N VAL A 66 22.16 -21.62 -15.11
CA VAL A 66 21.83 -21.37 -16.53
C VAL A 66 21.32 -19.93 -16.72
N LEU A 67 22.18 -18.94 -16.48
CA LEU A 67 22.04 -17.62 -17.11
C LEU A 67 23.21 -17.41 -18.07
N GLN A 68 22.94 -17.53 -19.38
CA GLN A 68 23.95 -17.28 -20.41
C GLN A 68 24.56 -15.90 -20.24
N HIS A 69 25.90 -15.83 -20.27
CA HIS A 69 26.65 -14.58 -20.46
C HIS A 69 26.36 -14.01 -21.86
N VAL A 70 25.24 -13.31 -21.97
CA VAL A 70 25.04 -12.21 -22.93
C VAL A 70 25.71 -10.98 -22.33
N ASP A 71 26.31 -10.11 -23.15
CA ASP A 71 27.05 -8.93 -22.69
C ASP A 71 26.17 -7.89 -21.99
N ILE A 72 25.96 -8.08 -20.67
CA ILE A 72 25.13 -7.24 -19.80
C ILE A 72 25.54 -5.75 -19.84
N ALA A 73 26.80 -5.46 -20.19
CA ALA A 73 27.32 -4.12 -20.33
C ALA A 73 26.65 -3.29 -21.45
N GLU A 74 26.38 -3.87 -22.63
CA GLU A 74 25.84 -3.10 -23.76
C GLU A 74 24.32 -2.84 -23.62
N ASP A 75 23.56 -3.80 -23.09
CA ASP A 75 22.10 -3.68 -23.01
C ASP A 75 21.62 -2.81 -21.83
N LYS A 76 22.48 -2.54 -20.83
CA LYS A 76 22.22 -1.56 -19.74
C LYS A 76 21.75 -0.19 -20.26
N LEU A 77 22.27 0.25 -21.41
CA LEU A 77 21.92 1.55 -22.03
C LEU A 77 20.72 1.47 -22.99
N LEU A 78 20.05 0.31 -23.07
CA LEU A 78 18.86 0.05 -23.89
C LEU A 78 19.09 0.37 -25.38
N GLY A 79 20.21 -0.10 -25.93
CA GLY A 79 20.64 0.20 -27.31
C GLY A 79 21.07 1.66 -27.51
N GLY A 80 21.66 2.28 -26.48
CA GLY A 80 22.11 3.68 -26.51
C GLY A 80 21.00 4.72 -26.29
N LEU A 81 19.78 4.31 -25.96
CA LEU A 81 18.70 5.22 -25.59
C LEU A 81 19.07 6.07 -24.37
N LEU A 82 19.63 5.42 -23.34
CA LEU A 82 20.12 6.09 -22.13
C LEU A 82 21.53 6.62 -22.35
N ALA A 83 21.85 7.73 -21.68
CA ALA A 83 23.23 8.19 -21.52
C ALA A 83 23.86 7.49 -20.30
N ASP A 84 25.18 7.27 -20.37
CA ASP A 84 26.01 6.83 -19.25
C ASP A 84 26.39 8.03 -18.34
N GLY A 85 27.04 7.77 -17.20
CA GLY A 85 27.58 8.80 -16.30
C GLY A 85 26.63 9.26 -15.19
N PHE A 86 25.44 8.69 -15.07
CA PHE A 86 24.63 8.78 -13.85
C PHE A 86 25.18 7.88 -12.75
N ASP A 87 25.19 8.35 -11.50
CA ASP A 87 25.44 7.50 -10.33
C ASP A 87 24.36 6.42 -10.20
N GLU A 88 24.77 5.15 -10.25
CA GLU A 88 23.87 3.99 -10.12
C GLU A 88 23.15 3.99 -8.77
N GLN A 89 23.77 4.47 -7.68
CA GLN A 89 23.18 4.41 -6.34
C GLN A 89 22.01 5.39 -6.18
N SER A 90 22.10 6.59 -6.75
CA SER A 90 21.02 7.59 -6.75
C SER A 90 19.74 7.15 -7.45
N CYS A 91 19.85 6.25 -8.45
CA CYS A 91 18.74 5.82 -9.29
C CYS A 91 18.95 4.40 -9.84
N LEU A 92 18.80 3.41 -8.96
CA LEU A 92 19.02 1.99 -9.25
C LEU A 92 18.21 1.50 -10.46
N SER A 93 16.98 2.00 -10.62
CA SER A 93 16.05 1.58 -11.68
C SER A 93 16.60 1.81 -13.09
N ARG A 94 17.42 2.86 -13.30
CA ARG A 94 17.93 3.29 -14.62
C ARG A 94 18.62 2.16 -15.36
N TYR A 95 19.55 1.48 -14.70
CA TYR A 95 20.33 0.41 -15.30
C TYR A 95 19.95 -0.98 -14.75
N GLN A 96 19.37 -1.08 -13.55
CA GLN A 96 18.92 -2.37 -13.00
C GLN A 96 17.61 -2.86 -13.62
N SER A 97 16.81 -2.00 -14.27
CA SER A 97 15.51 -2.39 -14.84
C SER A 97 15.61 -3.44 -15.95
N ILE A 98 16.77 -3.58 -16.63
CA ILE A 98 16.99 -4.62 -17.63
C ILE A 98 16.90 -6.03 -17.02
N LEU A 99 17.31 -6.22 -15.76
CA LEU A 99 17.29 -7.52 -15.07
C LEU A 99 15.87 -8.09 -14.82
N TYR A 100 14.83 -7.27 -15.04
CA TYR A 100 13.43 -7.63 -14.80
C TYR A 100 12.59 -7.62 -16.10
N ARG A 101 13.18 -7.21 -17.23
CA ARG A 101 12.52 -7.04 -18.53
C ARG A 101 12.99 -8.12 -19.51
N LYS A 102 12.07 -8.65 -20.32
CA LYS A 102 12.45 -9.43 -21.51
C LYS A 102 13.03 -8.49 -22.57
N ALA A 103 14.06 -8.94 -23.28
CA ALA A 103 14.62 -8.21 -24.41
C ALA A 103 13.56 -8.08 -25.53
N LEU A 104 13.49 -6.92 -26.17
CA LEU A 104 12.48 -6.59 -27.19
C LEU A 104 13.14 -6.12 -28.49
N PRO A 105 12.53 -6.38 -29.66
CA PRO A 105 13.11 -6.04 -30.96
C PRO A 105 13.11 -4.52 -31.25
N TYR A 106 12.47 -3.71 -30.41
CA TYR A 106 12.34 -2.26 -30.58
C TYR A 106 13.62 -1.51 -30.17
N LYS A 107 14.66 -1.57 -31.03
CA LYS A 107 15.86 -0.73 -30.88
C LYS A 107 15.57 0.73 -31.30
N PRO A 108 16.09 1.75 -30.60
CA PRO A 108 15.94 3.15 -31.00
C PRO A 108 16.69 3.42 -32.31
N SER A 109 16.26 4.44 -33.06
CA SER A 109 17.02 4.86 -34.26
C SER A 109 18.32 5.58 -33.86
N PRO A 110 19.43 5.44 -34.61
CA PRO A 110 20.64 6.22 -34.37
C PRO A 110 20.41 7.74 -34.46
N TYR A 111 19.42 8.17 -35.23
CA TYR A 111 19.01 9.57 -35.33
C TYR A 111 18.33 10.06 -34.05
N LEU A 112 17.44 9.26 -33.45
CA LEU A 112 16.85 9.55 -32.14
C LEU A 112 17.93 9.61 -31.05
N VAL A 113 18.84 8.64 -31.00
CA VAL A 113 19.97 8.66 -30.04
C VAL A 113 20.82 9.94 -30.21
N SER A 114 21.16 10.31 -31.45
CA SER A 114 21.88 11.58 -31.73
C SER A 114 21.08 12.82 -31.31
N LYS A 115 19.75 12.84 -31.51
CA LYS A 115 18.87 13.95 -31.10
C LYS A 115 18.78 14.06 -29.57
N LEU A 116 18.75 12.93 -28.84
CA LEU A 116 18.74 12.89 -27.38
C LEU A 116 20.06 13.42 -26.80
N ARG A 117 21.22 12.96 -27.26
CA ARG A 117 22.53 13.50 -26.83
C ARG A 117 22.63 15.02 -27.09
N LYS A 118 22.20 15.49 -28.27
CA LYS A 118 22.13 16.95 -28.59
C LYS A 118 21.16 17.73 -27.70
N TYR A 119 20.07 17.10 -27.27
CA TYR A 119 19.15 17.69 -26.30
C TYR A 119 19.80 17.77 -24.90
N GLU A 120 20.55 16.76 -24.49
CA GLU A 120 21.28 16.75 -23.22
C GLU A 120 22.33 17.88 -23.19
N ASP A 121 23.09 18.09 -24.27
CA ASP A 121 23.98 19.26 -24.43
C ASP A 121 23.24 20.60 -24.34
N LEU A 122 22.07 20.71 -25.01
CA LEU A 122 21.21 21.89 -24.92
C LEU A 122 20.74 22.13 -23.48
N HIS A 123 20.31 21.08 -22.79
CA HIS A 123 19.84 21.16 -21.40
C HIS A 123 20.98 21.45 -20.42
N LYS A 124 22.18 20.92 -20.65
CA LYS A 124 23.40 21.24 -19.88
C LYS A 124 23.77 22.72 -19.98
N ARG A 125 23.65 23.30 -21.18
CA ARG A 125 23.96 24.71 -21.51
C ARG A 125 22.88 25.72 -21.09
N CYS A 126 21.61 25.33 -21.18
CA CYS A 126 20.45 26.23 -21.03
C CYS A 126 19.53 25.87 -19.85
N GLY A 127 19.78 24.78 -19.12
CA GLY A 127 18.91 24.31 -18.03
C GLY A 127 18.93 25.19 -16.77
N PRO A 128 18.17 24.81 -15.73
CA PRO A 128 18.03 25.60 -14.50
C PRO A 128 19.34 26.09 -13.90
N ASN A 129 19.30 27.31 -13.37
CA ASN A 129 20.40 28.01 -12.70
C ASN A 129 21.65 28.31 -13.57
N THR A 130 21.65 27.96 -14.86
CA THR A 130 22.73 28.37 -15.79
C THR A 130 22.70 29.89 -16.05
N PRO A 131 23.82 30.52 -16.45
CA PRO A 131 23.83 31.93 -16.83
C PRO A 131 22.82 32.28 -17.94
N SER A 132 22.65 31.37 -18.91
CA SER A 132 21.71 31.51 -20.03
C SER A 132 20.25 31.42 -19.57
N TYR A 133 19.94 30.53 -18.62
CA TYR A 133 18.64 30.45 -17.96
C TYR A 133 18.34 31.72 -17.16
N ASN A 134 19.28 32.17 -16.33
CA ASN A 134 19.11 33.38 -15.52
C ASN A 134 18.86 34.60 -16.42
N LYS A 135 19.61 34.77 -17.52
CA LYS A 135 19.38 35.82 -18.52
C LYS A 135 17.97 35.77 -19.12
N ALA A 136 17.48 34.57 -19.47
CA ALA A 136 16.13 34.39 -20.01
C ALA A 136 15.02 34.61 -18.97
N VAL A 137 15.29 34.38 -17.67
CA VAL A 137 14.38 34.68 -16.56
C VAL A 137 14.31 36.18 -16.26
N GLU A 138 15.41 36.92 -16.36
CA GLU A 138 15.34 38.39 -16.26
C GLU A 138 14.55 39.02 -17.43
N GLN A 139 14.65 38.45 -18.64
CA GLN A 139 13.80 38.84 -19.78
C GLN A 139 12.31 38.53 -19.54
N LEU A 140 12.00 37.40 -18.88
CA LEU A 140 10.63 37.07 -18.49
C LEU A 140 10.06 38.12 -17.51
N LYS A 141 10.86 38.52 -16.51
CA LYS A 141 10.50 39.56 -15.51
C LYS A 141 10.35 40.95 -16.12
N SER A 142 11.17 41.32 -17.10
CA SER A 142 11.10 42.64 -17.75
C SER A 142 9.86 42.84 -18.64
N GLY A 143 9.10 41.77 -18.90
CA GLY A 143 7.91 41.81 -19.76
C GLY A 143 8.21 42.04 -21.24
N SER A 144 9.48 42.13 -21.64
CA SER A 144 9.89 42.56 -22.99
C SER A 144 10.30 41.39 -23.89
N ASN A 145 9.62 41.27 -25.03
CA ASN A 145 9.85 40.23 -26.03
C ASN A 145 11.01 40.58 -26.98
N VAL A 146 12.23 40.68 -26.44
CA VAL A 146 13.42 41.09 -27.22
C VAL A 146 13.97 39.89 -28.03
N VAL A 147 13.26 39.57 -29.12
CA VAL A 147 13.59 38.48 -30.06
C VAL A 147 15.05 38.55 -30.51
N GLY A 148 15.75 37.41 -30.45
CA GLY A 148 17.13 37.26 -30.95
C GLY A 148 18.25 37.56 -29.94
N THR A 149 17.95 37.74 -28.65
CA THR A 149 18.97 38.08 -27.63
C THR A 149 19.37 36.94 -26.69
N THR A 150 18.78 35.75 -26.83
CA THR A 150 19.04 34.56 -26.02
C THR A 150 19.05 33.29 -26.89
N ASP A 151 20.11 32.48 -26.78
CA ASP A 151 20.32 31.25 -27.56
C ASP A 151 19.52 30.03 -27.04
N CYS A 152 18.70 30.26 -26.01
CA CYS A 152 17.98 29.25 -25.26
C CYS A 152 16.49 29.57 -25.27
N LYS A 153 15.67 28.62 -25.72
CA LYS A 153 14.21 28.68 -25.70
C LYS A 153 13.66 27.59 -24.80
N TYR A 154 12.48 27.80 -24.24
CA TYR A 154 11.91 26.96 -23.19
C TYR A 154 10.48 26.54 -23.52
N VAL A 155 10.10 25.37 -23.02
CA VAL A 155 8.72 24.93 -22.86
C VAL A 155 8.55 24.40 -21.44
N VAL A 156 7.64 25.01 -20.69
CA VAL A 156 7.33 24.62 -19.31
C VAL A 156 6.09 23.74 -19.32
N TRP A 157 6.20 22.50 -18.87
CA TRP A 157 5.06 21.62 -18.61
C TRP A 157 4.52 21.92 -17.21
N VAL A 158 3.21 22.13 -17.09
CA VAL A 158 2.51 22.45 -15.82
C VAL A 158 1.94 21.17 -15.19
N TRP A 159 2.06 21.04 -13.87
CA TRP A 159 1.50 19.90 -13.14
C TRP A 159 -0.03 19.94 -13.20
N TYR A 160 -0.64 18.92 -13.82
CA TYR A 160 -2.09 18.86 -14.03
C TYR A 160 -2.57 17.42 -14.22
N SER A 161 -3.79 17.11 -13.77
CA SER A 161 -4.48 15.83 -13.99
C SER A 161 -3.82 14.60 -13.32
N GLY A 162 -4.42 13.42 -13.54
CA GLY A 162 -4.00 12.14 -12.92
C GLY A 162 -2.64 11.64 -13.42
N LEU A 163 -1.97 10.77 -12.64
CA LEU A 163 -0.60 10.32 -12.90
C LEU A 163 -0.38 9.76 -14.32
N GLY A 164 -1.30 8.92 -14.83
CA GLY A 164 -1.21 8.40 -16.20
C GLY A 164 -1.20 9.51 -17.27
N ASN A 165 -2.06 10.52 -17.11
CA ASN A 165 -2.13 11.68 -17.99
C ASN A 165 -0.83 12.52 -17.88
N ARG A 166 -0.28 12.67 -16.67
CA ARG A 166 0.98 13.40 -16.44
C ARG A 166 2.17 12.75 -17.16
N ILE A 167 2.29 11.43 -17.11
CA ILE A 167 3.36 10.68 -17.79
C ILE A 167 3.23 10.81 -19.32
N LEU A 168 2.02 10.60 -19.88
CA LEU A 168 1.77 10.69 -21.32
C LEU A 168 1.99 12.11 -21.87
N THR A 169 1.51 13.14 -21.16
CA THR A 169 1.65 14.53 -21.59
C THR A 169 3.08 15.03 -21.50
N LEU A 170 3.82 14.65 -20.46
CA LEU A 170 5.21 15.07 -20.30
C LEU A 170 6.10 14.49 -21.41
N ALA A 171 5.84 13.25 -21.84
CA ALA A 171 6.45 12.69 -23.06
C ALA A 171 6.02 13.44 -24.35
N SER A 172 4.77 13.87 -24.44
CA SER A 172 4.26 14.64 -25.59
C SER A 172 4.91 16.02 -25.69
N VAL A 173 5.02 16.74 -24.58
CA VAL A 173 5.70 18.06 -24.51
C VAL A 173 7.22 17.90 -24.67
N PHE A 174 7.82 16.80 -24.22
CA PHE A 174 9.23 16.49 -24.51
C PHE A 174 9.48 16.28 -26.01
N LEU A 175 8.62 15.53 -26.71
CA LEU A 175 8.74 15.38 -28.17
C LEU A 175 8.61 16.74 -28.88
N TYR A 176 7.64 17.56 -28.48
CA TYR A 176 7.51 18.92 -28.98
C TYR A 176 8.76 19.79 -28.69
N ALA A 177 9.42 19.60 -27.54
CA ALA A 177 10.69 20.25 -27.21
C ALA A 177 11.84 19.81 -28.15
N LEU A 178 11.93 18.51 -28.48
CA LEU A 178 12.89 17.98 -29.46
C LEU A 178 12.66 18.52 -30.88
N LEU A 179 11.39 18.70 -31.29
CA LEU A 179 11.01 19.23 -32.61
C LEU A 179 11.23 20.75 -32.73
N THR A 180 11.07 21.49 -31.63
CA THR A 180 11.16 22.97 -31.62
C THR A 180 12.47 23.52 -31.04
N GLU A 181 13.42 22.65 -30.70
CA GLU A 181 14.73 22.97 -30.12
C GLU A 181 14.64 23.81 -28.83
N ARG A 182 13.74 23.36 -27.94
CA ARG A 182 13.47 23.97 -26.63
C ARG A 182 13.99 23.10 -25.49
N VAL A 183 14.40 23.74 -24.40
CA VAL A 183 14.57 23.11 -23.09
C VAL A 183 13.19 22.79 -22.52
N LEU A 184 12.94 21.54 -22.13
CA LEU A 184 11.80 21.17 -21.30
C LEU A 184 12.09 21.52 -19.84
N LEU A 185 11.16 22.21 -19.19
CA LEU A 185 11.17 22.43 -17.74
C LEU A 185 9.88 21.88 -17.12
N VAL A 186 10.02 21.15 -16.02
CA VAL A 186 8.92 20.39 -15.40
C VAL A 186 8.49 21.07 -14.10
N ASP A 187 7.25 21.53 -14.05
CA ASP A 187 6.61 21.85 -12.78
C ASP A 187 6.53 20.59 -11.91
N ARG A 188 7.19 20.63 -10.75
CA ARG A 188 7.34 19.45 -9.88
C ARG A 188 6.04 19.06 -9.17
N GLY A 189 5.10 20.00 -9.02
CA GLY A 189 3.90 19.84 -8.18
C GLY A 189 4.24 19.29 -6.79
N ASN A 190 3.44 18.33 -6.33
CA ASN A 190 3.58 17.74 -4.99
C ASN A 190 4.39 16.42 -4.97
N ASP A 191 4.72 15.85 -6.13
CA ASP A 191 5.12 14.43 -6.22
C ASP A 191 6.10 14.05 -7.33
N MET A 192 6.27 14.82 -8.41
CA MET A 192 7.08 14.37 -9.57
C MET A 192 8.53 14.06 -9.19
N ALA A 193 9.10 14.80 -8.24
CA ALA A 193 10.47 14.63 -7.73
C ALA A 193 10.64 13.46 -6.73
N SER A 194 9.56 12.88 -6.21
CA SER A 194 9.62 11.67 -5.38
C SER A 194 9.24 10.41 -6.17
N LEU A 195 8.59 10.56 -7.32
CA LEU A 195 8.25 9.49 -8.26
C LEU A 195 9.39 9.15 -9.22
N PHE A 196 10.08 10.14 -9.78
CA PHE A 196 11.04 9.95 -10.87
C PHE A 196 12.44 10.51 -10.56
N CYS A 197 13.47 9.83 -11.09
CA CYS A 197 14.83 10.35 -11.13
C CYS A 197 14.99 11.46 -12.18
N GLU A 198 16.06 12.23 -12.10
CA GLU A 198 16.46 13.18 -13.15
C GLU A 198 16.79 12.44 -14.48
N PRO A 199 16.16 12.76 -15.62
CA PRO A 199 16.40 12.05 -16.87
C PRO A 199 17.62 12.55 -17.64
N PHE A 200 18.11 13.77 -17.36
CA PHE A 200 19.18 14.42 -18.12
C PHE A 200 20.48 14.50 -17.29
N PRO A 201 21.68 14.30 -17.89
CA PRO A 201 22.95 14.42 -17.16
C PRO A 201 23.20 15.83 -16.61
N GLU A 202 23.88 15.93 -15.47
CA GLU A 202 24.42 17.16 -14.84
C GLU A 202 23.44 18.30 -14.49
N ARG A 203 22.17 18.24 -14.90
CA ARG A 203 21.16 19.29 -14.70
C ARG A 203 19.78 18.70 -14.41
N SER A 204 19.09 19.36 -13.49
CA SER A 204 17.70 19.02 -13.16
C SER A 204 16.74 19.46 -14.26
N TRP A 205 15.78 18.62 -14.62
CA TRP A 205 14.65 19.02 -15.45
C TRP A 205 13.59 19.85 -14.70
N PHE A 206 13.65 19.91 -13.37
CA PHE A 206 12.62 20.56 -12.56
C PHE A 206 12.74 22.07 -12.57
N LEU A 207 11.60 22.73 -12.73
CA LEU A 207 11.46 24.18 -12.64
C LEU A 207 11.87 24.67 -11.23
N PRO A 208 12.75 25.69 -11.11
CA PRO A 208 13.09 26.30 -9.83
C PRO A 208 11.88 26.91 -9.09
N MET A 209 11.84 26.75 -7.77
CA MET A 209 10.73 27.22 -6.91
C MET A 209 10.55 28.76 -6.91
N ASN A 210 11.57 29.49 -7.35
CA ASN A 210 11.57 30.96 -7.47
C ASN A 210 11.18 31.45 -8.89
N PHE A 211 10.70 30.58 -9.78
CA PHE A 211 10.32 30.96 -11.15
C PHE A 211 9.18 32.00 -11.16
N PRO A 212 9.31 33.15 -11.86
CA PRO A 212 8.47 34.33 -11.62
C PRO A 212 6.95 34.13 -11.76
N ILE A 213 6.53 33.24 -12.67
CA ILE A 213 5.11 33.02 -12.99
C ILE A 213 4.54 31.69 -12.46
N ALA A 214 5.30 30.89 -11.71
CA ALA A 214 4.84 29.59 -11.20
C ALA A 214 3.53 29.70 -10.38
N LYS A 215 3.37 30.79 -9.62
CA LYS A 215 2.14 31.08 -8.86
C LYS A 215 0.88 31.30 -9.71
N LYS A 216 0.99 31.50 -11.03
CA LYS A 216 -0.14 31.61 -11.98
C LYS A 216 -0.63 30.26 -12.51
N PHE A 217 0.14 29.18 -12.38
CA PHE A 217 -0.09 27.92 -13.10
C PHE A 217 -1.45 27.26 -12.78
N SER A 218 -1.88 27.35 -11.52
CA SER A 218 -3.21 26.90 -11.09
C SER A 218 -4.33 27.68 -11.78
N SER A 219 -4.21 29.01 -11.85
CA SER A 219 -5.20 29.91 -12.45
C SER A 219 -5.29 29.90 -13.98
N PHE A 220 -4.32 29.33 -14.71
CA PHE A 220 -4.34 29.36 -16.18
C PHE A 220 -5.48 28.51 -16.79
N ASP A 221 -6.24 29.14 -17.69
CA ASP A 221 -7.45 28.64 -18.35
C ASP A 221 -7.60 29.24 -19.77
N GLN A 222 -8.67 28.87 -20.50
CA GLN A 222 -8.96 29.38 -21.85
C GLN A 222 -9.19 30.91 -21.93
N LYS A 223 -9.49 31.57 -20.80
CA LYS A 223 -9.85 32.99 -20.73
C LYS A 223 -8.70 33.87 -20.25
N SER A 224 -7.61 33.26 -19.81
CA SER A 224 -6.38 33.92 -19.40
C SER A 224 -5.85 34.80 -20.54
N ALA A 225 -5.42 36.02 -20.22
CA ALA A 225 -5.01 37.02 -21.24
C ALA A 225 -3.76 36.57 -22.02
N GLU A 226 -2.95 35.70 -21.43
CA GLU A 226 -1.75 35.11 -22.02
C GLU A 226 -2.03 33.81 -22.81
N SER A 227 -3.29 33.36 -22.90
CA SER A 227 -3.68 32.17 -23.66
C SER A 227 -3.66 32.41 -25.18
N TYR A 228 -3.04 31.50 -25.92
CA TYR A 228 -2.90 31.61 -27.37
C TYR A 228 -4.25 31.63 -28.11
N GLY A 229 -5.16 30.68 -27.83
CA GLY A 229 -6.49 30.67 -28.44
C GLY A 229 -7.32 31.91 -28.09
N ASN A 230 -7.15 32.46 -26.88
CA ASN A 230 -7.80 33.70 -26.47
C ASN A 230 -7.28 34.92 -27.25
N LEU A 231 -5.97 35.01 -27.48
CA LEU A 231 -5.36 36.10 -28.25
C LEU A 231 -5.74 36.03 -29.74
N LEU A 232 -5.95 34.82 -30.28
CA LEU A 232 -6.53 34.61 -31.62
C LEU A 232 -7.99 35.05 -31.70
N LYS A 233 -8.87 34.62 -30.78
CA LYS A 233 -10.28 35.05 -30.71
C LYS A 233 -10.45 36.57 -30.68
N ASN A 234 -9.59 37.25 -29.93
CA ASN A 234 -9.62 38.71 -29.77
C ASN A 234 -8.87 39.46 -30.88
N TYR A 235 -8.44 38.77 -31.95
CA TYR A 235 -7.75 39.31 -33.14
C TYR A 235 -6.45 40.10 -32.87
N MET A 236 -5.89 40.05 -31.65
CA MET A 236 -4.76 40.88 -31.25
C MET A 236 -3.45 40.51 -31.97
N ILE A 237 -3.35 39.28 -32.48
CA ILE A 237 -2.16 38.78 -33.22
C ILE A 237 -2.13 39.26 -34.69
N LYS A 238 -2.49 40.53 -34.91
CA LYS A 238 -2.12 41.31 -36.10
C LYS A 238 -1.28 42.56 -35.76
N ALA A 239 -0.97 42.76 -34.48
CA ALA A 239 -0.16 43.88 -34.00
C ALA A 239 1.35 43.68 -34.21
N SER A 240 2.10 44.79 -34.19
CA SER A 240 3.55 44.81 -34.38
C SER A 240 4.33 44.21 -33.20
N MET A 241 5.58 43.81 -33.42
CA MET A 241 6.36 42.99 -32.47
C MET A 241 6.51 43.57 -31.05
N GLY A 242 6.34 44.88 -30.87
CA GLY A 242 6.42 45.54 -29.56
C GLY A 242 5.27 45.24 -28.58
N SER A 243 4.21 44.55 -29.01
CA SER A 243 3.02 44.27 -28.18
C SER A 243 2.81 42.79 -27.81
N LEU A 244 3.76 41.90 -28.10
CA LEU A 244 3.62 40.46 -27.79
C LEU A 244 4.11 40.13 -26.37
N PRO A 245 3.42 39.28 -25.58
CA PRO A 245 3.78 38.99 -24.18
C PRO A 245 5.05 38.14 -24.04
N SER A 246 5.85 38.36 -22.99
CA SER A 246 7.16 37.70 -22.76
C SER A 246 7.10 36.17 -22.59
N TYR A 247 5.90 35.61 -22.42
CA TYR A 247 5.58 34.19 -22.52
C TYR A 247 4.23 34.00 -23.21
N MET A 248 4.01 32.81 -23.77
CA MET A 248 2.72 32.37 -24.29
C MET A 248 2.22 31.17 -23.50
N TYR A 249 0.95 31.17 -23.10
CA TYR A 249 0.29 30.02 -22.49
C TYR A 249 -0.50 29.22 -23.55
N LEU A 250 -0.35 27.91 -23.50
CA LEU A 250 -0.94 26.93 -24.40
C LEU A 250 -1.85 26.00 -23.58
N HIS A 251 -3.16 26.17 -23.75
CA HIS A 251 -4.17 25.32 -23.16
C HIS A 251 -4.45 24.13 -24.10
N LEU A 252 -3.93 22.96 -23.74
CA LEU A 252 -4.06 21.72 -24.52
C LEU A 252 -4.65 20.60 -23.63
N ALA A 253 -5.55 20.96 -22.72
CA ALA A 253 -6.35 20.02 -21.95
C ALA A 253 -7.62 19.62 -22.73
N HIS A 254 -8.28 18.54 -22.33
CA HIS A 254 -9.42 17.97 -23.06
C HIS A 254 -10.61 18.93 -23.29
N ASP A 255 -10.73 20.00 -22.51
CA ASP A 255 -11.78 21.01 -22.59
C ASP A 255 -11.52 22.13 -23.61
N TYR A 256 -10.34 22.16 -24.24
CA TYR A 256 -9.88 23.18 -25.19
C TYR A 256 -10.77 23.40 -26.43
N ASP A 257 -10.80 24.64 -26.93
CA ASP A 257 -11.65 25.03 -28.07
C ASP A 257 -10.91 25.09 -29.41
N ASP A 258 -11.64 25.45 -30.46
CA ASP A 258 -11.16 25.40 -31.84
C ASP A 258 -10.04 26.41 -32.15
N HIS A 259 -9.86 27.45 -31.33
CA HIS A 259 -8.73 28.38 -31.44
C HIS A 259 -7.46 27.86 -30.74
N ASP A 260 -7.61 27.10 -29.65
CA ASP A 260 -6.49 26.42 -29.01
C ASP A 260 -5.99 25.26 -29.90
N LYS A 261 -6.90 24.59 -30.62
CA LYS A 261 -6.59 23.54 -31.62
C LYS A 261 -5.70 24.01 -32.77
N LEU A 262 -5.65 25.31 -33.06
CA LEU A 262 -4.74 25.88 -34.07
C LEU A 262 -3.26 25.73 -33.69
N PHE A 263 -2.93 25.35 -32.45
CA PHE A 263 -1.60 24.83 -32.09
C PHE A 263 -1.08 23.73 -33.04
N PHE A 264 -1.97 22.93 -33.64
CA PHE A 264 -1.62 21.86 -34.58
C PHE A 264 -1.50 22.33 -36.05
N CYS A 265 -1.38 23.64 -36.30
CA CYS A 265 -1.18 24.21 -37.64
C CYS A 265 0.24 24.78 -37.85
N ASP A 266 0.78 24.63 -39.07
CA ASP A 266 2.16 25.07 -39.39
C ASP A 266 2.35 26.60 -39.25
N ASP A 267 1.35 27.41 -39.66
CA ASP A 267 1.38 28.88 -39.57
C ASP A 267 1.50 29.36 -38.12
N ASP A 268 0.68 28.77 -37.24
CA ASP A 268 0.69 29.01 -35.79
C ASP A 268 2.01 28.56 -35.16
N GLN A 269 2.58 27.43 -35.58
CA GLN A 269 3.91 27.01 -35.13
C GLN A 269 5.02 27.97 -35.58
N ALA A 270 4.93 28.54 -36.78
CA ALA A 270 5.88 29.57 -37.26
C ALA A 270 5.81 30.88 -36.44
N LEU A 271 4.68 31.14 -35.78
CA LEU A 271 4.54 32.19 -34.77
C LEU A 271 5.05 31.75 -33.39
N LEU A 272 4.62 30.58 -32.89
CA LEU A 272 5.01 30.06 -31.57
C LEU A 272 6.54 29.83 -31.46
N LYS A 273 7.23 29.55 -32.58
CA LYS A 273 8.71 29.47 -32.67
C LYS A 273 9.42 30.79 -32.32
N ARG A 274 8.71 31.93 -32.30
CA ARG A 274 9.25 33.27 -31.96
C ARG A 274 9.35 33.53 -30.45
N PHE A 275 8.46 32.94 -29.63
CA PHE A 275 8.42 33.16 -28.19
C PHE A 275 9.54 32.41 -27.47
N THR A 276 10.28 33.08 -26.57
CA THR A 276 11.32 32.45 -25.75
C THR A 276 10.71 31.44 -24.76
N TRP A 277 9.60 31.81 -24.12
CA TRP A 277 8.91 30.99 -23.12
C TRP A 277 7.54 30.54 -23.62
N LEU A 278 7.31 29.22 -23.66
CA LEU A 278 5.99 28.61 -23.78
C LEU A 278 5.63 27.93 -22.45
N VAL A 279 4.36 28.01 -22.03
CA VAL A 279 3.83 27.30 -20.85
C VAL A 279 2.66 26.43 -21.30
N VAL A 280 2.70 25.12 -21.01
CA VAL A 280 1.73 24.14 -21.52
C VAL A 280 1.02 23.45 -20.36
N LYS A 281 -0.32 23.49 -20.37
CA LYS A 281 -1.20 22.74 -19.46
C LYS A 281 -2.06 21.80 -20.28
N THR A 282 -1.95 20.50 -20.00
CA THR A 282 -2.50 19.44 -20.85
C THR A 282 -2.71 18.16 -20.05
N ASP A 283 -3.66 17.32 -20.47
CA ASP A 283 -3.92 15.97 -19.97
C ASP A 283 -3.99 14.91 -21.09
N ASN A 284 -3.63 15.28 -22.33
CA ASN A 284 -3.79 14.46 -23.54
C ASN A 284 -2.45 14.02 -24.16
N TYR A 285 -2.40 12.79 -24.69
CA TYR A 285 -1.27 12.31 -25.50
C TYR A 285 -1.36 12.86 -26.93
N PHE A 286 -0.94 14.11 -27.14
CA PHE A 286 -1.19 14.83 -28.39
C PHE A 286 -0.23 14.49 -29.56
N VAL A 287 0.71 13.57 -29.35
CA VAL A 287 1.73 13.16 -30.34
C VAL A 287 1.15 12.78 -31.72
N PRO A 288 0.04 12.03 -31.87
CA PRO A 288 -0.46 11.63 -33.18
C PRO A 288 -0.75 12.80 -34.13
N SER A 289 -1.17 13.96 -33.59
CA SER A 289 -1.45 15.15 -34.42
C SER A 289 -0.18 15.90 -34.84
N LEU A 290 0.96 15.73 -34.16
CA LEU A 290 2.24 16.26 -34.62
C LEU A 290 2.70 15.57 -35.93
N PHE A 291 2.30 14.31 -36.15
CA PHE A 291 2.53 13.60 -37.43
C PHE A 291 1.63 14.08 -38.57
N LEU A 292 0.60 14.89 -38.30
CA LEU A 292 -0.23 15.50 -39.34
C LEU A 292 0.31 16.87 -39.79
N MET A 293 1.39 17.35 -39.17
CA MET A 293 1.99 18.66 -39.45
C MET A 293 3.16 18.52 -40.43
N PRO A 294 3.06 19.04 -41.67
CA PRO A 294 4.15 19.00 -42.65
C PRO A 294 5.50 19.53 -42.14
N SER A 295 5.51 20.53 -41.25
CA SER A 295 6.76 21.06 -40.66
C SER A 295 7.48 20.10 -39.69
N PHE A 296 6.79 19.08 -39.17
CA PHE A 296 7.35 18.10 -38.23
C PHE A 296 7.44 16.67 -38.81
N GLU A 297 6.62 16.30 -39.81
CA GLU A 297 6.49 14.92 -40.28
C GLU A 297 7.84 14.29 -40.69
N ASP A 298 8.68 15.02 -41.44
CA ASP A 298 9.96 14.51 -41.94
C ASP A 298 11.06 14.42 -40.87
N GLU A 299 10.94 15.14 -39.76
CA GLU A 299 11.82 14.94 -38.59
C GLU A 299 11.33 13.74 -37.77
N LEU A 300 10.01 13.63 -37.59
CA LEU A 300 9.37 12.51 -36.91
C LEU A 300 9.63 11.15 -37.60
N LYS A 301 9.60 11.09 -38.94
CA LYS A 301 9.98 9.89 -39.72
C LYS A 301 11.42 9.43 -39.45
N LYS A 302 12.36 10.35 -39.22
CA LYS A 302 13.78 10.03 -38.95
C LYS A 302 13.99 9.58 -37.51
N LEU A 303 13.32 10.25 -36.55
CA LEU A 303 13.35 9.89 -35.14
C LEU A 303 12.71 8.51 -34.92
N PHE A 304 11.53 8.27 -35.51
CA PHE A 304 10.72 7.07 -35.32
C PHE A 304 10.38 6.40 -36.67
N PRO A 305 11.32 5.65 -37.28
CA PRO A 305 11.05 4.88 -38.50
C PRO A 305 9.93 3.84 -38.30
N ASN A 306 9.80 3.31 -37.09
CA ASN A 306 8.58 2.63 -36.65
C ASN A 306 7.70 3.62 -35.88
N LYS A 307 6.53 3.95 -36.43
CA LYS A 307 5.56 4.87 -35.80
C LYS A 307 4.87 4.28 -34.56
N GLU A 308 5.07 3.00 -34.23
CA GLU A 308 4.50 2.36 -33.04
C GLU A 308 5.42 2.41 -31.80
N THR A 309 6.62 3.01 -31.87
CA THR A 309 7.61 2.99 -30.76
C THR A 309 7.86 4.34 -30.09
N ILE A 310 7.02 5.35 -30.33
CA ILE A 310 7.27 6.74 -29.96
C ILE A 310 7.25 6.91 -28.44
N PHE A 311 6.12 6.59 -27.79
CA PHE A 311 6.04 6.61 -26.33
C PHE A 311 6.86 5.47 -25.70
N HIS A 312 7.09 4.36 -26.40
CA HIS A 312 7.98 3.30 -25.92
C HIS A 312 9.41 3.81 -25.67
N HIS A 313 10.01 4.50 -26.66
CA HIS A 313 11.36 5.05 -26.50
C HIS A 313 11.37 6.28 -25.57
N LEU A 314 10.49 7.25 -25.78
CA LEU A 314 10.49 8.48 -24.97
C LEU A 314 10.13 8.21 -23.51
N GLY A 315 9.20 7.29 -23.26
CA GLY A 315 8.83 6.87 -21.91
C GLY A 315 9.95 6.13 -21.19
N ARG A 316 10.62 5.18 -21.86
CA ARG A 316 11.78 4.45 -21.30
C ARG A 316 13.03 5.33 -21.15
N TYR A 317 13.11 6.47 -21.82
CA TYR A 317 14.16 7.46 -21.63
C TYR A 317 13.87 8.38 -20.42
N LEU A 318 12.66 8.95 -20.34
CA LEU A 318 12.31 9.93 -19.30
C LEU A 318 12.00 9.31 -17.93
N PHE A 319 11.29 8.18 -17.86
CA PHE A 319 10.61 7.74 -16.63
C PHE A 319 11.33 6.61 -15.92
N GLN A 320 12.44 6.94 -15.25
CA GLN A 320 13.10 6.06 -14.29
C GLN A 320 12.50 6.24 -12.89
N PRO A 321 11.86 5.21 -12.29
CA PRO A 321 11.30 5.32 -10.94
C PRO A 321 12.36 5.61 -9.88
N SER A 322 12.04 6.43 -8.89
CA SER A 322 12.92 6.68 -7.74
C SER A 322 13.21 5.38 -6.97
N ASN A 323 14.31 5.33 -6.22
CA ASN A 323 14.71 4.14 -5.44
C ASN A 323 13.60 3.62 -4.51
N HIS A 324 12.74 4.49 -3.97
CA HIS A 324 11.61 4.09 -3.13
C HIS A 324 10.57 3.30 -3.94
N VAL A 325 10.13 3.83 -5.09
CA VAL A 325 9.18 3.16 -6.00
C VAL A 325 9.81 1.88 -6.58
N TRP A 326 11.09 1.93 -6.94
CA TRP A 326 11.84 0.77 -7.43
C TRP A 326 11.96 -0.35 -6.38
N GLY A 327 12.08 -0.01 -5.10
CA GLY A 327 12.01 -0.96 -4.00
C GLY A 327 10.66 -1.71 -3.95
N ILE A 328 9.54 -1.02 -4.16
CA ILE A 328 8.21 -1.64 -4.23
C ILE A 328 8.13 -2.61 -5.42
N ILE A 329 8.51 -2.15 -6.62
CA ILE A 329 8.49 -2.93 -7.86
C ILE A 329 9.34 -4.22 -7.71
N THR A 330 10.58 -4.08 -7.26
CA THR A 330 11.52 -5.20 -7.20
C THR A 330 11.20 -6.21 -6.09
N ARG A 331 10.68 -5.78 -4.93
CA ARG A 331 10.16 -6.70 -3.90
C ARG A 331 8.96 -7.49 -4.41
N TYR A 332 7.96 -6.80 -4.98
CA TYR A 332 6.73 -7.45 -5.45
C TYR A 332 7.01 -8.45 -6.59
N TYR A 333 7.85 -8.05 -7.56
CA TYR A 333 8.23 -8.95 -8.65
C TYR A 333 8.95 -10.20 -8.14
N LYS A 334 9.92 -10.06 -7.24
CA LYS A 334 10.67 -11.20 -6.68
C LYS A 334 9.79 -12.14 -5.85
N ALA A 335 8.85 -11.60 -5.07
CA ALA A 335 7.96 -12.40 -4.22
C ALA A 335 6.90 -13.16 -5.01
N TYR A 336 6.26 -12.52 -6.00
CA TYR A 336 5.03 -13.04 -6.60
C TYR A 336 5.10 -13.37 -8.10
N LEU A 337 6.03 -12.76 -8.86
CA LEU A 337 6.03 -12.85 -10.33
C LEU A 337 7.25 -13.61 -10.89
N ALA A 338 8.40 -13.56 -10.21
CA ALA A 338 9.66 -14.07 -10.74
C ALA A 338 9.63 -15.58 -11.07
N ARG A 339 8.96 -16.39 -10.24
CA ARG A 339 8.90 -17.86 -10.37
C ARG A 339 7.94 -18.40 -11.43
N ALA A 340 7.16 -17.55 -12.10
CA ALA A 340 6.21 -17.99 -13.13
C ALA A 340 6.86 -18.07 -14.53
N ASP A 341 6.47 -19.08 -15.30
CA ASP A 341 6.86 -19.27 -16.71
C ASP A 341 6.29 -18.17 -17.61
N GLU A 342 5.07 -17.73 -17.27
CA GLU A 342 4.27 -16.81 -18.07
C GLU A 342 3.53 -15.81 -17.17
N ARG A 343 3.58 -14.53 -17.51
CA ARG A 343 3.04 -13.44 -16.68
C ARG A 343 1.94 -12.69 -17.42
N VAL A 344 0.73 -12.67 -16.88
CA VAL A 344 -0.45 -12.03 -17.50
C VAL A 344 -0.87 -10.81 -16.67
N GLY A 345 -0.71 -9.61 -17.21
CA GLY A 345 -1.21 -8.38 -16.61
C GLY A 345 -2.69 -8.16 -16.94
N ILE A 346 -3.50 -7.77 -15.96
CA ILE A 346 -4.91 -7.40 -16.15
C ILE A 346 -5.16 -6.05 -15.47
N GLN A 347 -5.24 -5.00 -16.28
CA GLN A 347 -5.43 -3.63 -15.83
C GLN A 347 -6.92 -3.25 -15.90
N VAL A 348 -7.56 -3.15 -14.74
CA VAL A 348 -9.02 -2.92 -14.60
C VAL A 348 -9.28 -1.49 -14.15
N ARG A 349 -9.84 -0.66 -15.04
CA ARG A 349 -10.33 0.69 -14.73
C ARG A 349 -11.71 0.92 -15.34
N ILE A 350 -12.65 1.26 -14.47
CA ILE A 350 -14.05 1.47 -14.81
C ILE A 350 -14.40 2.94 -14.61
N PHE A 351 -15.34 3.45 -15.41
CA PHE A 351 -15.75 4.87 -15.46
C PHE A 351 -17.25 5.07 -15.12
N ASP A 352 -17.88 4.06 -14.50
CA ASP A 352 -19.22 4.14 -13.91
C ASP A 352 -19.21 4.89 -12.56
N LYS A 353 -20.39 5.32 -12.11
CA LYS A 353 -20.58 6.13 -10.89
C LYS A 353 -20.77 5.33 -9.59
N GLY A 354 -20.84 3.99 -9.65
CA GLY A 354 -21.00 3.13 -8.48
C GLY A 354 -19.68 2.50 -8.01
N PRO A 355 -19.65 1.91 -6.80
CA PRO A 355 -18.41 1.36 -6.22
C PRO A 355 -17.92 0.07 -6.88
N GLY A 356 -18.80 -0.66 -7.58
CA GLY A 356 -18.53 -2.02 -8.04
C GLY A 356 -18.37 -3.03 -6.88
N PRO A 357 -17.82 -4.23 -7.14
CA PRO A 357 -17.52 -4.77 -8.46
C PRO A 357 -18.80 -5.04 -9.27
N TYR A 358 -18.71 -4.99 -10.59
CA TYR A 358 -19.82 -5.23 -11.50
C TYR A 358 -19.70 -6.62 -12.14
N GLN A 359 -20.80 -7.38 -12.15
CA GLN A 359 -20.79 -8.74 -12.72
C GLN A 359 -20.45 -8.72 -14.21
N TYR A 360 -21.01 -7.79 -14.98
CA TYR A 360 -20.71 -7.66 -16.42
C TYR A 360 -19.20 -7.47 -16.72
N VAL A 361 -18.43 -6.85 -15.81
CA VAL A 361 -16.97 -6.72 -15.95
C VAL A 361 -16.24 -8.00 -15.54
N LYS A 362 -16.68 -8.69 -14.49
CA LYS A 362 -16.14 -10.01 -14.11
C LYS A 362 -16.29 -11.00 -15.28
N ASP A 363 -17.46 -11.00 -15.90
CA ASP A 363 -17.79 -11.82 -17.07
C ASP A 363 -16.94 -11.41 -18.28
N GLN A 364 -16.78 -10.10 -18.53
CA GLN A 364 -15.95 -9.57 -19.61
C GLN A 364 -14.47 -9.96 -19.48
N ILE A 365 -13.89 -9.83 -18.27
CA ILE A 365 -12.49 -10.20 -17.99
C ILE A 365 -12.30 -11.71 -18.23
N SER A 366 -13.22 -12.53 -17.74
CA SER A 366 -13.17 -13.99 -17.89
C SER A 366 -13.29 -14.40 -19.35
N ALA A 367 -14.31 -13.90 -20.06
CA ALA A 367 -14.54 -14.18 -21.47
C ALA A 367 -13.40 -13.69 -22.38
N CYS A 368 -12.79 -12.54 -22.07
CA CYS A 368 -11.60 -12.04 -22.77
C CYS A 368 -10.39 -12.97 -22.55
N THR A 369 -10.03 -13.23 -21.30
CA THR A 369 -8.81 -13.99 -20.97
C THR A 369 -8.86 -15.45 -21.41
N ILE A 370 -10.04 -16.07 -21.37
CA ILE A 370 -10.29 -17.42 -21.88
C ILE A 370 -10.34 -17.43 -23.42
N GLY A 371 -11.14 -16.56 -24.04
CA GLY A 371 -11.34 -16.55 -25.50
C GLY A 371 -10.04 -16.27 -26.28
N GLU A 372 -9.20 -15.38 -25.75
CA GLU A 372 -7.88 -15.05 -26.29
C GLU A 372 -6.76 -15.99 -25.81
N LYS A 373 -7.10 -17.05 -25.05
CA LYS A 373 -6.20 -18.11 -24.54
C LYS A 373 -5.05 -17.60 -23.66
N LEU A 374 -5.25 -16.46 -23.01
CA LEU A 374 -4.31 -15.93 -22.01
C LEU A 374 -4.33 -16.78 -20.75
N LEU A 375 -5.52 -17.19 -20.32
CA LEU A 375 -5.76 -18.09 -19.18
C LEU A 375 -6.60 -19.29 -19.65
N PRO A 376 -6.45 -20.47 -19.01
CA PRO A 376 -7.19 -21.68 -19.38
C PRO A 376 -8.64 -21.64 -18.85
N GLU A 377 -9.51 -22.44 -19.47
CA GLU A 377 -10.82 -22.79 -18.90
C GLU A 377 -10.66 -23.62 -17.62
N VAL A 378 -11.69 -23.62 -16.77
CA VAL A 378 -11.77 -24.45 -15.55
C VAL A 378 -12.89 -25.49 -15.66
N ASP A 379 -12.66 -26.69 -15.12
CA ASP A 379 -13.66 -27.76 -15.09
C ASP A 379 -14.51 -27.67 -13.82
N THR A 380 -15.74 -27.19 -13.96
CA THR A 380 -16.70 -27.07 -12.85
C THR A 380 -17.41 -28.38 -12.49
N ARG A 381 -17.13 -29.49 -13.19
CA ARG A 381 -17.75 -30.80 -12.99
C ARG A 381 -16.81 -31.84 -12.38
N ARG A 382 -15.49 -31.61 -12.42
CA ARG A 382 -14.48 -32.52 -11.87
C ARG A 382 -13.75 -31.89 -10.69
N LEU A 383 -13.73 -32.61 -9.57
CA LEU A 383 -12.98 -32.22 -8.36
C LEU A 383 -11.44 -32.40 -8.53
N ALA A 384 -11.00 -33.12 -9.55
CA ALA A 384 -9.59 -33.27 -9.91
C ALA A 384 -9.43 -33.58 -11.41
N VAL A 385 -8.31 -33.15 -11.98
CA VAL A 385 -7.88 -33.46 -13.36
C VAL A 385 -6.56 -34.23 -13.28
N ASN A 386 -6.36 -35.24 -14.12
CA ASN A 386 -5.08 -35.95 -14.20
C ASN A 386 -3.97 -34.94 -14.58
N PRO A 387 -2.83 -34.91 -13.86
CA PRO A 387 -1.80 -33.90 -14.09
C PRO A 387 -1.27 -33.95 -15.52
N SER A 388 -1.14 -32.77 -16.13
CA SER A 388 -0.42 -32.61 -17.39
C SER A 388 1.01 -33.13 -17.25
N LYS A 389 1.58 -33.68 -18.32
CA LYS A 389 2.97 -34.17 -18.32
C LYS A 389 4.00 -33.06 -18.05
N ASN A 390 3.64 -31.80 -18.30
CA ASN A 390 4.37 -30.60 -17.91
C ASN A 390 3.35 -29.45 -17.76
N PRO A 391 2.85 -29.15 -16.55
CA PRO A 391 1.98 -27.98 -16.31
C PRO A 391 2.82 -26.70 -16.27
N LYS A 392 2.32 -25.58 -16.83
CA LYS A 392 2.97 -24.27 -16.64
C LYS A 392 2.49 -23.59 -15.38
N VAL A 393 3.35 -22.77 -14.77
CA VAL A 393 3.00 -21.81 -13.73
C VAL A 393 2.75 -20.44 -14.37
N LYS A 394 1.49 -19.98 -14.39
CA LYS A 394 1.14 -18.61 -14.81
C LYS A 394 0.90 -17.72 -13.59
N ALA A 395 1.51 -16.53 -13.59
CA ALA A 395 1.20 -15.48 -12.62
C ALA A 395 0.32 -14.40 -13.26
N VAL A 396 -0.86 -14.18 -12.69
CA VAL A 396 -1.81 -13.14 -13.10
C VAL A 396 -1.66 -11.94 -12.17
N LEU A 397 -1.16 -10.84 -12.71
CA LEU A 397 -1.03 -9.56 -12.01
C LEU A 397 -2.26 -8.70 -12.32
N MET A 398 -3.18 -8.57 -11.36
CA MET A 398 -4.35 -7.71 -11.51
C MET A 398 -4.16 -6.37 -10.78
N THR A 399 -4.44 -5.26 -11.45
CA THR A 399 -4.43 -3.91 -10.85
C THR A 399 -5.82 -3.29 -10.96
N SER A 400 -6.40 -2.93 -9.82
CA SER A 400 -7.74 -2.32 -9.75
C SER A 400 -7.88 -1.46 -8.49
N LEU A 401 -8.69 -0.40 -8.55
CA LEU A 401 -9.15 0.26 -7.33
C LEU A 401 -10.09 -0.65 -6.51
N VAL A 402 -10.80 -1.57 -7.18
CA VAL A 402 -11.85 -2.41 -6.57
C VAL A 402 -11.34 -3.84 -6.41
N TYR A 403 -11.19 -4.29 -5.17
CA TYR A 403 -10.68 -5.62 -4.80
C TYR A 403 -11.47 -6.80 -5.41
N GLY A 404 -12.79 -6.67 -5.52
CA GLY A 404 -13.71 -7.75 -5.90
C GLY A 404 -13.62 -8.30 -7.34
N TYR A 405 -12.67 -7.81 -8.16
CA TYR A 405 -12.30 -8.44 -9.43
C TYR A 405 -11.17 -9.47 -9.26
N TYR A 406 -10.17 -9.13 -8.46
CA TYR A 406 -9.07 -10.02 -8.08
C TYR A 406 -9.60 -11.20 -7.26
N GLU A 407 -10.42 -10.93 -6.24
CA GLU A 407 -11.09 -11.94 -5.43
C GLU A 407 -11.86 -12.94 -6.30
N ASN A 408 -12.66 -12.44 -7.25
CA ASN A 408 -13.44 -13.27 -8.16
C ASN A 408 -12.56 -14.17 -9.03
N MET A 409 -11.49 -13.63 -9.62
CA MET A 409 -10.58 -14.42 -10.46
C MET A 409 -9.74 -15.40 -9.63
N LYS A 410 -9.29 -15.01 -8.44
CA LYS A 410 -8.59 -15.89 -7.49
C LYS A 410 -9.46 -17.08 -7.11
N ASN A 411 -10.71 -16.84 -6.73
CA ASN A 411 -11.62 -17.92 -6.32
C ASN A 411 -11.90 -18.89 -7.47
N ILE A 412 -12.11 -18.41 -8.70
CA ILE A 412 -12.30 -19.28 -9.89
C ILE A 412 -11.16 -20.30 -10.06
N TYR A 413 -9.90 -19.86 -9.94
CA TYR A 413 -8.73 -20.76 -10.09
C TYR A 413 -8.31 -21.48 -8.80
N TRP A 414 -8.95 -21.17 -7.67
CA TRP A 414 -8.73 -21.85 -6.38
C TRP A 414 -9.77 -22.94 -6.12
N GLU A 415 -11.02 -22.72 -6.52
CA GLU A 415 -12.15 -23.62 -6.31
C GLU A 415 -12.30 -24.66 -7.43
N HIS A 416 -11.71 -24.44 -8.61
CA HIS A 416 -11.86 -25.31 -9.78
C HIS A 416 -10.51 -25.60 -10.48
N PRO A 417 -10.23 -26.86 -10.87
CA PRO A 417 -9.03 -27.21 -11.62
C PRO A 417 -9.08 -26.70 -13.06
N THR A 418 -7.93 -26.35 -13.61
CA THR A 418 -7.79 -25.92 -15.00
C THR A 418 -7.89 -27.10 -15.97
N VAL A 419 -8.54 -26.88 -17.12
CA VAL A 419 -8.71 -27.90 -18.17
C VAL A 419 -7.37 -28.30 -18.81
N THR A 420 -6.38 -27.41 -18.80
CA THR A 420 -5.01 -27.67 -19.27
C THR A 420 -4.11 -28.32 -18.22
N GLY A 421 -4.48 -28.26 -16.94
CA GLY A 421 -3.61 -28.60 -15.81
C GLY A 421 -2.57 -27.52 -15.46
N ASP A 422 -2.60 -26.34 -16.08
CA ASP A 422 -1.72 -25.22 -15.72
C ASP A 422 -2.06 -24.66 -14.32
N ILE A 423 -1.04 -24.25 -13.58
CA ILE A 423 -1.14 -23.68 -12.23
C ILE A 423 -1.25 -22.16 -12.33
N ILE A 424 -2.34 -21.58 -11.83
CA ILE A 424 -2.64 -20.15 -11.95
C ILE A 424 -2.54 -19.45 -10.59
N GLY A 425 -1.48 -18.66 -10.39
CA GLY A 425 -1.36 -17.77 -9.24
C GLY A 425 -1.97 -16.40 -9.57
N VAL A 426 -2.95 -15.93 -8.79
CA VAL A 426 -3.58 -14.61 -8.99
C VAL A 426 -3.11 -13.66 -7.88
N HIS A 427 -2.65 -12.47 -8.27
CA HIS A 427 -1.98 -11.51 -7.39
C HIS A 427 -2.45 -10.06 -7.66
N GLN A 428 -2.73 -9.29 -6.61
CA GLN A 428 -3.01 -7.84 -6.68
C GLN A 428 -2.05 -7.08 -5.76
N PRO A 429 -1.41 -5.96 -6.21
CA PRO A 429 -0.48 -5.21 -5.35
C PRO A 429 -1.16 -4.28 -4.34
N SER A 430 -2.23 -3.57 -4.75
CA SER A 430 -3.03 -2.74 -3.86
C SER A 430 -4.48 -2.63 -4.33
N HIS A 431 -5.38 -2.25 -3.42
CA HIS A 431 -6.81 -2.03 -3.70
C HIS A 431 -7.28 -0.72 -3.04
N GLU A 432 -6.76 0.40 -3.51
CA GLU A 432 -6.90 1.73 -2.86
C GLU A 432 -8.33 2.30 -2.77
N GLU A 433 -9.35 1.62 -3.33
CA GLU A 433 -10.79 1.95 -3.38
C GLU A 433 -11.14 3.25 -4.14
N GLN A 434 -10.36 4.31 -3.97
CA GLN A 434 -10.55 5.64 -4.56
C GLN A 434 -9.23 6.19 -5.09
N GLN A 435 -9.28 6.91 -6.21
CA GLN A 435 -8.11 7.58 -6.76
C GLN A 435 -7.80 8.86 -5.96
N ARG A 436 -6.61 8.92 -5.34
CA ARG A 436 -6.16 9.99 -4.44
C ARG A 436 -4.93 10.70 -4.99
N SER A 437 -5.08 11.28 -6.20
CA SER A 437 -4.01 11.86 -7.04
C SER A 437 -3.10 12.91 -6.38
N GLU A 438 -3.48 13.46 -5.23
CA GLU A 438 -2.72 14.48 -4.49
C GLU A 438 -1.83 13.89 -3.38
N LYS A 439 -2.00 12.60 -3.01
CA LYS A 439 -1.19 11.94 -1.98
C LYS A 439 0.04 11.26 -2.62
N PRO A 440 1.28 11.65 -2.27
CA PRO A 440 2.49 11.10 -2.90
C PRO A 440 2.59 9.57 -2.82
N LEU A 441 2.29 8.97 -1.67
CA LEU A 441 2.35 7.51 -1.46
C LEU A 441 1.35 6.74 -2.35
N HIS A 442 0.16 7.30 -2.61
CA HIS A 442 -0.82 6.71 -3.53
C HIS A 442 -0.27 6.69 -4.96
N ASN A 443 0.36 7.79 -5.39
CA ASN A 443 0.99 7.87 -6.71
C ASN A 443 2.24 6.98 -6.82
N MET A 444 2.98 6.74 -5.73
CA MET A 444 4.09 5.78 -5.69
C MET A 444 3.61 4.34 -5.91
N LYS A 445 2.53 3.92 -5.23
CA LYS A 445 1.89 2.62 -5.48
C LYS A 445 1.38 2.51 -6.93
N ALA A 446 0.68 3.54 -7.41
CA ALA A 446 0.16 3.58 -8.79
C ALA A 446 1.27 3.50 -9.85
N LEU A 447 2.41 4.18 -9.64
CA LEU A 447 3.57 4.08 -10.52
C LEU A 447 4.20 2.67 -10.46
N ALA A 448 4.32 2.08 -9.26
CA ALA A 448 4.81 0.72 -9.11
C ALA A 448 3.92 -0.30 -9.84
N GLU A 449 2.59 -0.16 -9.76
CA GLU A 449 1.63 -0.99 -10.49
C GLU A 449 1.72 -0.83 -12.01
N MET A 450 1.78 0.40 -12.53
CA MET A 450 2.04 0.65 -13.97
C MET A 450 3.34 -0.02 -14.43
N TYR A 451 4.39 0.06 -13.61
CA TYR A 451 5.69 -0.51 -13.94
C TYR A 451 5.67 -2.04 -13.86
N LEU A 452 5.01 -2.65 -12.86
CA LEU A 452 4.86 -4.10 -12.71
C LEU A 452 4.07 -4.71 -13.88
N LEU A 453 2.97 -4.07 -14.32
CA LEU A 453 2.26 -4.46 -15.55
C LEU A 453 3.19 -4.41 -16.77
N SER A 454 4.11 -3.45 -16.83
CA SER A 454 5.11 -3.35 -17.90
C SER A 454 6.19 -4.43 -17.88
N LEU A 455 6.18 -5.34 -16.89
CA LEU A 455 7.04 -6.53 -16.77
C LEU A 455 6.28 -7.84 -17.05
N THR A 456 5.04 -7.77 -17.55
CA THR A 456 4.23 -8.92 -17.94
C THR A 456 4.44 -9.29 -19.41
N ASP A 457 4.09 -10.53 -19.78
CA ASP A 457 4.30 -11.09 -21.11
C ASP A 457 3.11 -10.84 -22.04
N ALA A 458 1.91 -10.90 -21.46
CA ALA A 458 0.65 -10.52 -22.08
C ALA A 458 -0.08 -9.53 -21.17
N LEU A 459 -0.68 -8.49 -21.75
CA LEU A 459 -1.34 -7.42 -21.00
C LEU A 459 -2.76 -7.18 -21.53
N VAL A 460 -3.74 -7.27 -20.64
CA VAL A 460 -5.11 -6.81 -20.84
C VAL A 460 -5.24 -5.41 -20.24
N THR A 461 -5.79 -4.45 -20.99
CA THR A 461 -6.04 -3.07 -20.54
C THR A 461 -7.50 -2.69 -20.65
N SER A 462 -7.93 -1.72 -19.83
CA SER A 462 -9.29 -1.17 -19.91
C SER A 462 -9.36 -0.01 -20.91
N ALA A 463 -10.38 0.00 -21.77
CA ALA A 463 -10.62 1.10 -22.71
C ALA A 463 -10.60 2.47 -22.00
N TRP A 464 -10.01 3.46 -22.69
CA TRP A 464 -9.82 4.84 -22.21
C TRP A 464 -8.86 4.98 -20.99
N SER A 465 -8.27 3.90 -20.47
CA SER A 465 -7.39 3.98 -19.30
C SER A 465 -5.95 4.36 -19.65
N THR A 466 -5.58 5.62 -19.42
CA THR A 466 -4.19 6.10 -19.60
C THR A 466 -3.18 5.42 -18.68
N PHE A 467 -3.62 4.87 -17.54
CA PHE A 467 -2.83 3.97 -16.68
C PHE A 467 -2.38 2.72 -17.46
N GLY A 468 -3.29 2.09 -18.20
CA GLY A 468 -2.98 0.98 -19.11
C GLY A 468 -2.04 1.40 -20.23
N TYR A 469 -2.23 2.60 -20.81
CA TYR A 469 -1.37 3.11 -21.88
C TYR A 469 0.08 3.34 -21.42
N VAL A 470 0.29 3.78 -20.17
CA VAL A 470 1.65 3.89 -19.60
C VAL A 470 2.28 2.50 -19.44
N ALA A 471 1.56 1.55 -18.86
CA ALA A 471 2.04 0.18 -18.65
C ALA A 471 2.40 -0.52 -19.97
N GLN A 472 1.50 -0.47 -20.96
CA GLN A 472 1.69 -1.10 -22.26
C GLN A 472 2.88 -0.48 -23.00
N GLY A 473 3.03 0.85 -22.93
CA GLY A 473 4.07 1.60 -23.62
C GLY A 473 5.46 1.35 -23.02
N LEU A 474 5.61 1.44 -21.70
CA LEU A 474 6.87 1.13 -21.02
C LEU A 474 7.30 -0.32 -21.22
N GLY A 475 6.33 -1.24 -21.31
CA GLY A 475 6.56 -2.67 -21.52
C GLY A 475 6.80 -3.07 -22.97
N GLY A 476 6.51 -2.19 -23.93
CA GLY A 476 6.51 -2.54 -25.36
C GLY A 476 5.43 -3.57 -25.72
N LEU A 477 4.33 -3.59 -24.96
CA LEU A 477 3.27 -4.58 -25.05
C LEU A 477 2.12 -4.03 -25.89
N LYS A 478 1.74 -4.77 -26.94
CA LYS A 478 0.51 -4.56 -27.72
C LYS A 478 -0.64 -5.28 -26.98
N PRO A 479 -1.54 -4.59 -26.26
CA PRO A 479 -2.44 -5.24 -25.31
C PRO A 479 -3.69 -5.84 -25.98
N TRP A 480 -4.51 -6.50 -25.17
CA TRP A 480 -5.92 -6.75 -25.43
C TRP A 480 -6.76 -5.72 -24.68
N ILE A 481 -7.61 -4.97 -25.38
CA ILE A 481 -8.41 -3.89 -24.80
C ILE A 481 -9.79 -4.43 -24.45
N LEU A 482 -10.13 -4.47 -23.16
CA LEU A 482 -11.50 -4.63 -22.67
C LEU A 482 -12.29 -3.40 -23.11
N TYR A 483 -13.29 -3.58 -23.99
CA TYR A 483 -14.13 -2.48 -24.45
C TYR A 483 -14.88 -1.83 -23.29
N LYS A 484 -15.21 -0.54 -23.45
CA LYS A 484 -16.10 0.17 -22.54
C LYS A 484 -17.50 -0.46 -22.65
N SER A 485 -18.02 -0.94 -21.53
CA SER A 485 -19.39 -1.43 -21.40
C SER A 485 -20.42 -0.33 -21.63
N GLU A 486 -21.48 -0.64 -22.38
CA GLU A 486 -22.66 0.20 -22.50
C GLU A 486 -23.84 -0.46 -21.78
N ASN A 487 -24.75 0.33 -21.21
CA ASN A 487 -25.96 -0.14 -20.52
C ASN A 487 -25.75 -1.23 -19.44
N GLN A 488 -24.54 -1.28 -18.83
CA GLN A 488 -24.14 -2.30 -17.85
C GLN A 488 -24.20 -3.75 -18.40
N THR A 489 -24.00 -3.93 -19.71
CA THR A 489 -23.89 -5.25 -20.35
C THR A 489 -22.44 -5.57 -20.72
N THR A 490 -22.14 -6.88 -20.77
CA THR A 490 -20.85 -7.42 -21.22
C THR A 490 -20.72 -7.22 -22.74
N PRO A 491 -19.69 -6.51 -23.23
CA PRO A 491 -19.45 -6.37 -24.67
C PRO A 491 -19.24 -7.73 -25.37
N ASN A 492 -19.65 -7.82 -26.63
CA ASN A 492 -19.39 -8.97 -27.49
C ASN A 492 -18.85 -8.49 -28.86
N PRO A 493 -17.58 -8.76 -29.22
CA PRO A 493 -16.58 -9.48 -28.42
C PRO A 493 -16.19 -8.74 -27.12
N PRO A 494 -15.74 -9.45 -26.07
CA PRO A 494 -15.45 -8.86 -24.76
C PRO A 494 -14.22 -7.96 -24.76
N CYS A 495 -13.25 -8.27 -25.63
CA CYS A 495 -12.06 -7.47 -25.87
C CYS A 495 -11.56 -7.67 -27.31
N GLN A 496 -10.56 -6.87 -27.71
CA GLN A 496 -9.87 -7.03 -28.98
C GLN A 496 -8.39 -6.68 -28.81
N ARG A 497 -7.50 -7.34 -29.57
CA ARG A 497 -6.10 -6.93 -29.65
C ARG A 497 -5.99 -5.50 -30.21
N ALA A 498 -5.21 -4.65 -29.54
CA ALA A 498 -4.96 -3.28 -29.98
C ALA A 498 -4.27 -3.24 -31.36
N MET A 499 -4.39 -2.12 -32.08
CA MET A 499 -3.69 -1.92 -33.36
C MET A 499 -2.18 -1.76 -33.19
N SER A 500 -1.73 -1.15 -32.10
CA SER A 500 -0.32 -0.92 -31.75
C SER A 500 -0.16 -0.89 -30.22
N MET A 501 1.05 -0.58 -29.74
CA MET A 501 1.31 -0.29 -28.32
C MET A 501 1.25 1.20 -27.96
N GLU A 502 0.99 2.09 -28.92
CA GLU A 502 0.96 3.53 -28.69
C GLU A 502 -0.26 3.97 -27.83
N PRO A 503 -0.12 5.02 -27.00
CA PRO A 503 -1.24 5.65 -26.30
C PRO A 503 -2.22 6.32 -27.28
N CYS A 504 -3.50 6.36 -26.93
CA CYS A 504 -4.52 7.05 -27.73
C CYS A 504 -4.65 8.53 -27.34
N PHE A 505 -4.70 9.42 -28.34
CA PHE A 505 -5.10 10.82 -28.16
C PHE A 505 -6.63 10.88 -28.03
N HIS A 506 -7.16 11.23 -26.85
CA HIS A 506 -8.61 11.21 -26.59
C HIS A 506 -9.36 12.40 -27.21
N ALA A 507 -8.74 13.59 -27.29
CA ALA A 507 -9.36 14.81 -27.80
C ALA A 507 -8.56 15.45 -28.96
N PRO A 508 -8.41 14.80 -30.12
CA PRO A 508 -7.67 15.34 -31.26
C PRO A 508 -8.39 16.50 -31.97
N PRO A 509 -7.66 17.34 -32.73
CA PRO A 509 -8.24 18.29 -33.66
C PRO A 509 -8.87 17.58 -34.88
N PHE A 510 -9.95 18.18 -35.40
CA PHE A 510 -10.69 17.75 -36.58
C PHE A 510 -10.79 18.91 -37.60
N TYR A 511 -9.65 19.46 -38.00
CA TYR A 511 -9.56 20.73 -38.75
C TYR A 511 -8.43 20.68 -39.78
N ASP A 512 -8.72 21.05 -41.03
CA ASP A 512 -7.71 21.28 -42.07
C ASP A 512 -7.25 22.74 -41.99
N CYS A 513 -5.99 22.94 -41.57
CA CYS A 513 -5.37 24.26 -41.44
C CYS A 513 -5.28 25.06 -42.77
N LYS A 514 -5.30 24.37 -43.93
CA LYS A 514 -5.16 24.96 -45.27
C LYS A 514 -6.50 25.29 -45.90
N ALA A 515 -7.45 24.34 -45.88
CA ALA A 515 -8.83 24.60 -46.32
C ALA A 515 -9.61 25.49 -45.34
N LYS A 516 -9.23 25.46 -44.05
CA LYS A 516 -9.85 26.16 -42.92
C LYS A 516 -11.25 25.66 -42.57
N GLU A 517 -11.50 24.38 -42.86
CA GLU A 517 -12.75 23.65 -42.65
C GLU A 517 -12.54 22.41 -41.77
N GLY A 518 -13.64 21.84 -41.24
CA GLY A 518 -13.58 20.64 -40.41
C GLY A 518 -13.30 19.37 -41.20
N ILE A 519 -12.33 18.57 -40.78
CA ILE A 519 -11.91 17.34 -41.48
C ILE A 519 -11.78 16.14 -40.54
N ASP A 520 -12.09 14.95 -41.08
CA ASP A 520 -11.78 13.67 -40.46
C ASP A 520 -10.28 13.36 -40.63
N THR A 521 -9.48 13.79 -39.65
CA THR A 521 -8.03 13.65 -39.62
C THR A 521 -7.55 12.20 -39.66
N ALA A 522 -8.39 11.23 -39.27
CA ALA A 522 -8.07 9.80 -39.41
C ALA A 522 -8.16 9.32 -40.87
N LYS A 523 -9.13 9.81 -41.65
CA LYS A 523 -9.22 9.51 -43.09
C LYS A 523 -8.08 10.12 -43.90
N GLU A 524 -7.62 11.31 -43.52
CA GLU A 524 -6.52 11.97 -44.24
C GLU A 524 -5.19 11.24 -44.06
N ALA A 525 -4.89 10.75 -42.85
CA ALA A 525 -3.71 9.91 -42.60
C ALA A 525 -3.68 8.62 -43.45
N VAL A 526 -4.85 7.98 -43.65
CA VAL A 526 -4.98 6.81 -44.53
C VAL A 526 -4.79 7.20 -46.01
N SER A 527 -5.36 8.33 -46.44
CA SER A 527 -5.22 8.86 -47.81
C SER A 527 -3.78 9.21 -48.16
N ALA A 528 -3.04 9.85 -47.24
CA ALA A 528 -1.61 10.11 -47.38
C ALA A 528 -0.79 8.81 -47.50
N THR A 529 -1.15 7.79 -46.72
CA THR A 529 -0.49 6.47 -46.77
C THR A 529 -0.75 5.75 -48.11
N MET A 530 -1.97 5.84 -48.67
CA MET A 530 -2.27 5.28 -50.00
C MET A 530 -1.53 6.01 -51.14
N LYS A 531 -1.36 7.34 -51.06
CA LYS A 531 -0.61 8.12 -52.06
C LYS A 531 0.87 7.74 -52.17
N ALA A 532 1.44 7.09 -51.15
CA ALA A 532 2.81 6.59 -51.19
C ALA A 532 2.98 5.29 -52.01
N ILE A 533 1.88 4.64 -52.44
CA ILE A 533 1.91 3.36 -53.17
C ILE A 533 1.51 3.58 -54.63
N ASN A 534 2.37 4.25 -55.40
CA ASN A 534 2.28 4.34 -56.86
C ASN A 534 3.55 3.75 -57.49
N PHE A 535 3.46 2.51 -57.99
CA PHE A 535 4.50 1.90 -58.81
C PHE A 535 4.48 2.47 -60.24
N PRO A 536 5.65 2.65 -60.90
CA PRO A 536 5.71 3.07 -62.30
C PRO A 536 5.22 1.94 -63.24
N ALA A 537 4.55 2.32 -64.34
CA ALA A 537 3.89 1.38 -65.24
C ALA A 537 4.70 1.10 -66.52
N THR A 538 4.83 -0.20 -66.89
CA THR A 538 5.08 -0.79 -68.24
C THR A 538 5.29 -2.32 -68.06
N SER A 539 4.98 -3.24 -69.00
CA SER A 539 4.28 -3.15 -70.29
C SER A 539 3.61 -4.49 -70.72
N THR A 540 2.47 -4.39 -71.40
CA THR A 540 1.84 -5.31 -72.39
C THR A 540 2.21 -6.81 -72.52
N VAL A 541 1.35 -7.69 -71.98
CA VAL A 541 0.43 -8.66 -72.67
C VAL A 541 0.79 -9.10 -74.12
N PRO A 542 0.92 -10.43 -74.41
CA PRO A 542 -0.17 -11.29 -74.93
C PRO A 542 -0.43 -12.57 -74.05
N ARG A 543 -1.62 -13.16 -73.86
CA ARG A 543 -2.83 -13.50 -74.69
C ARG A 543 -2.72 -14.87 -75.41
N ALA A 544 -3.69 -15.80 -75.38
CA ALA A 544 -4.80 -16.16 -74.45
C ALA A 544 -5.53 -17.44 -74.95
N THR A 545 -6.02 -18.32 -74.05
CA THR A 545 -7.21 -19.25 -74.14
C THR A 545 -7.20 -20.14 -72.89
N VAL A 546 -8.21 -20.28 -72.00
CA VAL A 546 -9.65 -19.91 -71.90
C VAL A 546 -10.66 -20.86 -72.56
N SER A 547 -11.40 -21.61 -71.72
CA SER A 547 -12.79 -22.14 -71.84
C SER A 547 -13.00 -23.10 -70.66
N ILE A 548 -14.11 -23.19 -69.89
CA ILE A 548 -15.46 -22.59 -69.84
C ILE A 548 -15.86 -22.62 -68.31
N THR A 549 -16.39 -21.63 -67.57
CA THR A 549 -17.49 -20.63 -67.69
C THR A 549 -18.91 -21.24 -67.52
N VAL A 550 -19.95 -20.60 -66.94
CA VAL A 550 -20.12 -19.36 -66.14
C VAL A 550 -21.30 -19.59 -65.15
N ALA A 551 -21.51 -18.81 -64.09
CA ALA A 551 -22.50 -17.71 -64.04
C ALA A 551 -22.64 -17.09 -62.62
N SER A 552 -23.50 -16.09 -62.50
CA SER A 552 -24.09 -15.54 -61.24
C SER A 552 -25.59 -15.26 -61.45
N PRO A 553 -26.33 -14.71 -60.47
CA PRO A 553 -26.59 -13.26 -60.51
C PRO A 553 -26.67 -12.55 -59.14
N TRP A 554 -26.88 -11.22 -59.18
CA TRP A 554 -26.95 -10.28 -58.04
C TRP A 554 -28.27 -9.49 -58.05
N SER A 555 -28.73 -9.02 -56.87
CA SER A 555 -29.34 -7.69 -56.57
C SER A 555 -30.23 -7.76 -55.30
N GLN A 556 -30.61 -6.71 -54.57
CA GLN A 556 -30.13 -5.33 -54.25
C GLN A 556 -31.07 -4.81 -53.12
N ILE A 557 -30.73 -3.71 -52.40
CA ILE A 557 -31.60 -2.51 -52.21
C ILE A 557 -31.03 -1.52 -51.13
N LYS A 558 -30.86 -0.27 -51.61
CA LYS A 558 -30.78 1.07 -50.97
C LYS A 558 -30.68 1.25 -49.43
N LEU A 559 -29.71 2.09 -49.03
CA LEU A 559 -29.88 3.09 -47.96
C LEU A 559 -30.65 4.33 -48.47
N ASN A 560 -31.25 5.09 -47.56
CA ASN A 560 -31.77 6.46 -47.77
C ASN A 560 -31.40 7.34 -46.54
N MET A 561 -31.46 8.67 -46.68
CA MET A 561 -30.89 9.64 -45.72
C MET A 561 -31.94 10.56 -45.06
N LEU A 562 -31.73 10.86 -43.76
CA LEU A 562 -32.22 12.05 -43.01
C LEU A 562 -33.76 12.18 -42.80
N PRO A 563 -34.27 13.07 -41.91
CA PRO A 563 -33.57 14.08 -41.08
C PRO A 563 -33.86 14.02 -39.55
N PHE A 564 -33.37 15.04 -38.83
CA PHE A 564 -33.62 15.40 -37.43
C PHE A 564 -35.09 15.30 -36.96
N TYR A 565 -35.29 14.96 -35.68
CA TYR A 565 -36.17 15.72 -34.77
C TYR A 565 -35.81 15.45 -33.30
N ALA A 566 -36.01 16.44 -32.44
CA ALA A 566 -35.95 16.29 -30.97
C ALA A 566 -37.27 16.77 -30.35
N PRO A 567 -37.81 16.04 -29.35
CA PRO A 567 -38.44 16.72 -28.24
C PRO A 567 -38.21 16.07 -26.86
N ASN A 568 -38.30 16.93 -25.85
CA ASN A 568 -38.50 16.68 -24.42
C ASN A 568 -39.67 17.62 -24.02
N PRO A 569 -40.48 17.45 -22.94
CA PRO A 569 -40.54 16.40 -21.91
C PRO A 569 -41.99 15.85 -21.67
N ASN A 570 -42.20 15.19 -20.51
CA ASN A 570 -43.46 14.97 -19.77
C ASN A 570 -44.49 13.89 -20.23
N THR A 571 -44.58 12.81 -19.44
CA THR A 571 -45.83 12.28 -18.79
C THR A 571 -45.45 11.12 -17.84
N ARG A 572 -45.44 11.31 -16.52
CA ARG A 572 -46.54 11.10 -15.54
C ARG A 572 -47.15 9.68 -15.49
N PHE A 573 -46.82 8.99 -14.38
CA PHE A 573 -47.63 8.06 -13.58
C PHE A 573 -48.64 7.12 -14.28
N SER A 574 -48.40 5.82 -14.14
CA SER A 574 -49.37 4.94 -13.49
C SER A 574 -48.68 3.83 -12.68
N SER A 575 -49.19 3.60 -11.48
CA SER A 575 -48.95 2.40 -10.67
C SER A 575 -50.28 1.63 -10.57
N ILE A 576 -50.26 0.33 -10.24
CA ILE A 576 -51.24 -0.40 -9.39
C ILE A 576 -51.08 -1.93 -9.47
N CYS A 577 -51.47 -2.61 -8.37
CA CYS A 577 -51.74 -4.06 -8.19
C CYS A 577 -50.60 -5.10 -8.23
N LEU A 578 -50.22 -5.51 -7.01
CA LEU A 578 -50.12 -6.94 -6.64
C LEU A 578 -51.49 -7.64 -6.78
N PRO A 579 -51.54 -8.98 -6.70
CA PRO A 579 -52.12 -9.53 -5.46
C PRO A 579 -51.27 -10.61 -4.79
N ARG A 580 -51.46 -10.77 -3.47
CA ARG A 580 -51.01 -11.94 -2.70
C ARG A 580 -52.08 -13.05 -2.80
N CYS A 581 -51.67 -14.31 -2.65
CA CYS A 581 -52.07 -15.09 -1.47
C CYS A 581 -51.20 -16.36 -1.29
N SER A 582 -51.37 -17.04 -0.16
CA SER A 582 -50.55 -18.15 0.33
C SER A 582 -51.42 -19.34 0.72
N THR A 583 -50.90 -20.56 0.58
CA THR A 583 -51.16 -21.64 1.55
C THR A 583 -50.08 -22.74 1.54
N LYS A 584 -50.01 -23.43 2.68
CA LYS A 584 -49.19 -24.60 3.07
C LYS A 584 -50.17 -25.61 3.73
N PRO A 585 -49.75 -26.80 4.22
CA PRO A 585 -48.69 -27.74 3.80
C PRO A 585 -49.22 -29.19 3.70
N ASN A 586 -48.32 -30.18 3.51
CA ASN A 586 -48.22 -31.49 4.22
C ASN A 586 -47.26 -32.40 3.41
N THR A 587 -46.12 -32.84 3.95
CA THR A 587 -45.91 -34.04 4.80
C THR A 587 -46.45 -35.34 4.18
N ASP A 588 -45.54 -36.27 3.87
CA ASP A 588 -45.64 -37.60 4.47
C ASP A 588 -44.26 -38.24 4.68
N THR A 589 -44.22 -39.36 5.42
CA THR A 589 -43.02 -39.92 6.06
C THR A 589 -42.73 -41.34 5.58
N ASN A 590 -41.50 -41.85 5.75
CA ASN A 590 -41.27 -43.25 6.17
C ASN A 590 -39.86 -43.46 6.74
N ASN A 591 -39.75 -44.40 7.68
CA ASN A 591 -38.50 -44.85 8.30
C ASN A 591 -37.94 -46.08 7.56
N GLU A 592 -36.64 -46.34 7.75
CA GLU A 592 -36.16 -47.71 7.98
C GLU A 592 -34.93 -47.67 8.91
N THR A 593 -34.68 -48.77 9.64
CA THR A 593 -33.83 -48.78 10.86
C THR A 593 -32.56 -49.65 10.74
N ASP A 594 -31.57 -49.27 11.54
CA ASP A 594 -30.53 -50.09 12.18
C ASP A 594 -29.88 -51.27 11.43
N GLN A 595 -28.56 -51.17 11.25
CA GLN A 595 -27.66 -52.24 11.69
C GLN A 595 -26.22 -51.77 11.91
N ASN A 596 -25.68 -52.10 13.09
CA ASN A 596 -24.23 -52.17 13.33
C ASN A 596 -23.64 -53.39 12.60
N PRO A 597 -22.31 -53.42 12.44
CA PRO A 597 -21.61 -54.59 12.95
C PRO A 597 -20.51 -54.22 13.95
N THR A 598 -20.66 -54.69 15.19
CA THR A 598 -19.54 -54.82 16.12
C THR A 598 -18.66 -55.99 15.66
N PHE A 599 -17.34 -55.86 15.73
CA PHE A 599 -16.45 -57.01 15.80
C PHE A 599 -15.39 -56.78 16.87
N GLU A 600 -15.28 -57.74 17.79
CA GLU A 600 -14.40 -57.68 18.96
C GLU A 600 -12.99 -58.24 18.69
N PRO A 601 -12.01 -57.99 19.58
CA PRO A 601 -10.60 -58.28 19.32
C PRO A 601 -10.24 -59.76 19.51
N ASN A 602 -9.01 -60.13 19.11
CA ASN A 602 -8.29 -61.26 19.70
C ASN A 602 -6.79 -60.97 19.79
N PRO A 603 -6.03 -61.58 20.73
CA PRO A 603 -4.79 -61.00 21.22
C PRO A 603 -3.55 -61.93 21.10
N SER A 604 -2.45 -61.46 21.71
CA SER A 604 -1.32 -62.24 22.26
C SER A 604 -0.49 -63.13 21.32
N LEU A 605 0.79 -62.78 21.22
CA LEU A 605 1.88 -63.76 21.17
C LEU A 605 3.11 -63.20 21.93
N THR A 606 3.40 -63.79 23.08
CA THR A 606 4.66 -63.67 23.84
C THR A 606 5.62 -64.81 23.43
N THR A 607 6.92 -64.86 23.75
CA THR A 607 7.79 -63.92 24.52
C THR A 607 9.08 -63.60 23.71
N GLU A 608 10.38 -63.81 24.03
CA GLU A 608 11.15 -64.27 25.22
C GLU A 608 12.64 -63.83 25.11
N ASN A 609 13.38 -63.85 26.24
CA ASN A 609 14.86 -63.67 26.38
C ASN A 609 15.45 -62.30 25.95
N GLN A 610 16.07 -61.45 26.80
CA GLN A 610 16.85 -61.54 28.06
C GLN A 610 18.32 -62.02 27.97
N SER A 611 19.26 -61.14 28.38
CA SER A 611 20.37 -61.35 29.34
C SER A 611 21.25 -60.08 29.40
N SER A 612 21.23 -59.30 30.50
CA SER A 612 22.25 -59.24 31.59
C SER A 612 23.62 -58.64 31.18
N ALA A 613 24.28 -57.74 31.90
CA ALA A 613 24.04 -57.01 33.17
C ALA A 613 24.70 -55.59 33.06
N VAL A 614 25.19 -54.80 34.04
CA VAL A 614 25.61 -54.91 35.47
C VAL A 614 25.19 -53.60 36.22
N SER A 615 25.47 -53.47 37.52
CA SER A 615 25.03 -52.40 38.43
C SER A 615 26.06 -51.29 38.75
N ASP A 616 25.53 -50.15 39.23
CA ASP A 616 26.07 -49.15 40.17
C ASP A 616 27.45 -48.48 39.97
N GLU A 617 27.41 -47.16 39.73
CA GLU A 617 28.21 -46.20 40.51
C GLU A 617 27.40 -44.88 40.70
N VAL A 618 27.66 -44.11 41.76
CA VAL A 618 26.78 -43.02 42.27
C VAL A 618 27.60 -41.77 42.61
N ILE A 619 26.92 -40.62 42.82
CA ILE A 619 27.40 -39.33 43.38
C ILE A 619 27.85 -38.29 42.32
N PRO A 620 27.33 -37.04 42.30
CA PRO A 620 26.03 -36.57 42.82
C PRO A 620 25.24 -35.66 41.85
N TYR A 621 23.91 -35.69 41.91
CA TYR A 621 23.12 -34.52 41.47
C TYR A 621 23.25 -33.40 42.51
N SER A 622 23.82 -32.25 42.13
CA SER A 622 23.85 -31.06 42.98
C SER A 622 22.45 -30.44 43.08
N SER A 623 21.81 -30.58 44.24
CA SER A 623 20.51 -30.00 44.51
C SER A 623 20.54 -28.47 44.49
N MET A 624 19.99 -27.86 43.45
CA MET A 624 19.43 -26.50 43.55
C MET A 624 18.10 -26.59 44.32
N PRO A 625 17.86 -25.73 45.32
CA PRO A 625 16.64 -25.79 46.14
C PRO A 625 15.40 -25.37 45.34
N PRO A 626 14.19 -25.84 45.71
CA PRO A 626 12.96 -25.37 45.11
C PRO A 626 12.75 -23.87 45.37
N SER A 627 12.12 -23.18 44.42
CA SER A 627 11.77 -21.76 44.51
C SER A 627 10.94 -21.48 45.76
N SER A 628 11.32 -20.44 46.52
CA SER A 628 10.57 -19.99 47.70
C SER A 628 9.11 -19.68 47.35
N HIS A 629 8.16 -20.25 48.11
CA HIS A 629 6.71 -20.11 47.87
C HIS A 629 6.18 -18.70 48.20
N SER A 630 6.53 -17.72 47.37
CA SER A 630 5.97 -16.37 47.39
C SER A 630 4.50 -16.41 46.97
N ARG A 631 3.60 -16.17 47.92
CA ARG A 631 2.15 -16.27 47.72
C ARG A 631 1.68 -15.45 46.50
N GLY A 632 1.03 -16.12 45.56
CA GLY A 632 0.46 -15.53 44.33
C GLY A 632 1.40 -15.48 43.13
N LEU A 633 2.71 -15.74 43.27
CA LEU A 633 3.65 -15.79 42.15
C LEU A 633 3.53 -17.14 41.41
N VAL A 634 3.47 -17.12 40.07
CA VAL A 634 3.41 -18.34 39.23
C VAL A 634 4.51 -18.42 38.16
N LEU A 635 5.10 -17.28 37.77
CA LEU A 635 6.34 -17.23 36.99
C LEU A 635 7.22 -16.09 37.50
N ASP A 636 8.41 -16.43 37.99
CA ASP A 636 9.46 -15.51 38.46
C ASP A 636 10.44 -15.16 37.32
N LEU A 637 11.36 -14.22 37.52
CA LEU A 637 12.41 -13.87 36.54
C LEU A 637 13.20 -15.08 36.03
N GLY A 638 13.70 -14.97 34.80
CA GLY A 638 14.56 -15.97 34.17
C GLY A 638 15.86 -16.21 34.94
N PRO A 639 16.45 -17.42 34.85
CA PRO A 639 17.78 -17.68 35.41
C PRO A 639 18.82 -16.78 34.71
N VAL A 640 19.87 -16.37 35.42
CA VAL A 640 20.93 -15.48 34.91
C VAL A 640 21.46 -15.97 33.55
N GLY A 641 21.49 -15.08 32.56
CA GLY A 641 21.90 -15.40 31.18
C GLY A 641 20.79 -15.97 30.29
N SER A 642 19.53 -15.93 30.72
CA SER A 642 18.37 -16.15 29.84
C SER A 642 17.85 -14.85 29.22
N TRP A 643 17.00 -14.97 28.21
CA TRP A 643 16.37 -13.84 27.52
C TRP A 643 15.35 -13.08 28.39
N ASP A 644 14.89 -13.68 29.50
CA ASP A 644 13.85 -13.16 30.42
C ASP A 644 14.37 -12.93 31.87
N CYS A 645 15.69 -12.77 32.05
CA CYS A 645 16.30 -12.72 33.38
C CYS A 645 16.28 -11.36 34.10
N LYS A 646 15.84 -10.27 33.45
CA LYS A 646 15.90 -8.90 33.99
C LYS A 646 14.53 -8.31 34.31
N ASP A 647 13.56 -8.47 33.41
CA ASP A 647 12.18 -8.00 33.55
C ASP A 647 11.25 -8.98 32.80
N ILE A 648 10.04 -9.22 33.33
CA ILE A 648 8.96 -9.97 32.69
C ILE A 648 7.59 -9.32 32.95
N GLY A 649 6.63 -9.58 32.05
CA GLY A 649 5.27 -9.06 32.20
C GLY A 649 4.38 -9.30 30.99
N SER A 650 3.28 -8.54 30.92
CA SER A 650 2.22 -8.63 29.89
C SER A 650 1.85 -10.07 29.53
N PRO A 651 1.37 -10.88 30.51
CA PRO A 651 0.92 -12.24 30.23
C PRO A 651 -0.29 -12.23 29.28
N VAL A 652 -0.25 -13.08 28.27
CA VAL A 652 -1.40 -13.43 27.42
C VAL A 652 -1.59 -14.93 27.53
N VAL A 653 -2.55 -15.35 28.35
CA VAL A 653 -2.79 -16.75 28.70
C VAL A 653 -3.97 -17.32 27.91
N LYS A 654 -3.79 -18.51 27.32
CA LYS A 654 -4.86 -19.27 26.66
C LYS A 654 -4.91 -20.70 27.19
N ARG A 655 -6.12 -21.13 27.57
CA ARG A 655 -6.49 -22.48 28.01
C ARG A 655 -7.05 -23.28 26.83
N PHE A 656 -6.64 -24.53 26.71
CA PHE A 656 -7.14 -25.49 25.72
C PHE A 656 -7.57 -26.76 26.44
N LEU A 657 -8.83 -27.14 26.24
CA LEU A 657 -9.37 -28.41 26.70
C LEU A 657 -9.50 -29.36 25.51
N SER A 658 -9.16 -30.62 25.73
CA SER A 658 -9.41 -31.74 24.83
C SER A 658 -9.78 -32.97 25.64
N ASP A 659 -10.39 -33.97 25.01
CA ASP A 659 -10.93 -35.17 25.68
C ASP A 659 -9.84 -35.99 26.42
N GLU A 660 -8.56 -35.77 26.10
CA GLU A 660 -7.39 -36.48 26.64
C GLU A 660 -6.44 -35.57 27.47
N GLU A 661 -6.33 -34.28 27.17
CA GLU A 661 -5.39 -33.35 27.81
C GLU A 661 -5.96 -31.94 28.05
N GLU A 662 -5.64 -31.34 29.20
CA GLU A 662 -5.71 -29.90 29.46
C GLU A 662 -4.34 -29.27 29.19
N ARG A 663 -4.29 -28.22 28.36
CA ARG A 663 -3.05 -27.55 27.95
C ARG A 663 -3.18 -26.03 28.03
N TRP A 664 -2.17 -25.39 28.61
CA TRP A 664 -2.12 -23.94 28.82
C TRP A 664 -0.88 -23.36 28.15
N TYR A 665 -1.04 -22.19 27.54
CA TYR A 665 0.01 -21.42 26.90
C TYR A 665 0.00 -20.00 27.45
N MET A 666 1.17 -19.45 27.78
CA MET A 666 1.37 -18.06 28.18
C MET A 666 2.41 -17.43 27.26
N TRP A 667 1.98 -16.46 26.45
CA TRP A 667 2.91 -15.55 25.78
C TRP A 667 3.18 -14.37 26.71
N TYR A 668 4.44 -13.96 26.86
CA TYR A 668 4.83 -12.90 27.79
C TYR A 668 6.01 -12.08 27.24
N HIS A 669 6.14 -10.82 27.66
CA HIS A 669 7.36 -10.05 27.38
C HIS A 669 8.45 -10.41 28.40
N GLY A 670 9.70 -10.43 27.93
CA GLY A 670 10.89 -10.61 28.75
C GLY A 670 12.04 -9.75 28.27
N VAL A 671 12.92 -9.39 29.20
CA VAL A 671 14.12 -8.58 28.96
C VAL A 671 15.34 -9.28 29.53
N SER A 672 16.46 -9.21 28.82
CA SER A 672 17.75 -9.81 29.21
C SER A 672 18.71 -8.75 29.79
N THR A 673 19.88 -9.19 30.28
CA THR A 673 21.01 -8.31 30.61
C THR A 673 21.71 -7.76 29.37
N ASP A 674 21.70 -8.53 28.29
CA ASP A 674 22.61 -8.35 27.14
C ASP A 674 21.99 -7.49 26.03
N THR A 675 20.65 -7.34 26.05
CA THR A 675 19.94 -6.35 25.22
C THR A 675 19.99 -4.98 25.88
N GLN A 676 19.85 -3.91 25.09
CA GLN A 676 19.82 -2.52 25.59
C GLN A 676 18.50 -2.16 26.31
N GLY A 677 17.87 -3.12 26.99
CA GLY A 677 16.55 -2.99 27.60
C GLY A 677 15.37 -3.21 26.65
N SER A 678 15.61 -3.72 25.44
CA SER A 678 14.55 -4.12 24.50
C SER A 678 13.81 -5.37 25.00
N ASP A 679 12.49 -5.28 25.05
CA ASP A 679 11.60 -6.43 25.26
C ASP A 679 11.66 -7.40 24.07
N SER A 680 11.39 -8.66 24.33
CA SER A 680 11.06 -9.68 23.32
C SER A 680 9.96 -10.60 23.84
N ILE A 681 9.29 -11.33 22.95
CA ILE A 681 8.12 -12.15 23.29
C ILE A 681 8.56 -13.61 23.36
N GLY A 682 8.29 -14.24 24.50
CA GLY A 682 8.46 -15.68 24.70
C GLY A 682 7.16 -16.42 24.94
N LEU A 683 7.28 -17.74 25.00
CA LEU A 683 6.22 -18.69 25.29
C LEU A 683 6.63 -19.57 26.48
N ALA A 684 5.72 -19.70 27.45
CA ALA A 684 5.73 -20.74 28.49
C ALA A 684 4.49 -21.64 28.33
N VAL A 685 4.59 -22.90 28.80
CA VAL A 685 3.48 -23.88 28.78
C VAL A 685 3.17 -24.41 30.17
N SER A 686 1.96 -24.92 30.36
CA SER A 686 1.54 -25.59 31.60
C SER A 686 0.47 -26.64 31.32
N SER A 687 0.40 -27.69 32.14
CA SER A 687 -0.70 -28.66 32.15
C SER A 687 -1.88 -28.22 33.04
N ASN A 688 -1.69 -27.21 33.89
CA ASN A 688 -2.68 -26.81 34.90
C ASN A 688 -2.86 -25.28 35.05
N GLY A 689 -2.11 -24.47 34.30
CA GLY A 689 -2.10 -23.01 34.36
C GLY A 689 -1.40 -22.42 35.59
N ILE A 690 -0.83 -23.26 36.45
CA ILE A 690 -0.22 -22.85 37.72
C ILE A 690 1.30 -23.04 37.67
N HIS A 691 1.75 -24.18 37.16
CA HIS A 691 3.17 -24.55 37.09
C HIS A 691 3.65 -24.38 35.65
N TRP A 692 4.51 -23.41 35.41
CA TRP A 692 4.90 -22.96 34.06
C TRP A 692 6.31 -23.40 33.68
N GLU A 693 6.43 -24.08 32.54
CA GLU A 693 7.69 -24.46 31.91
C GLU A 693 8.09 -23.43 30.84
N ARG A 694 9.37 -23.05 30.82
CA ARG A 694 9.96 -22.08 29.87
C ARG A 694 11.38 -22.48 29.47
N GLY A 695 11.82 -22.05 28.29
CA GLY A 695 13.19 -22.25 27.82
C GLY A 695 14.09 -21.03 28.00
N LYS A 696 15.38 -21.28 28.19
CA LYS A 696 16.42 -20.25 28.44
C LYS A 696 16.78 -19.39 27.23
N GLY A 697 16.38 -19.77 26.02
CA GLY A 697 16.78 -19.11 24.77
C GLY A 697 15.71 -19.22 23.68
N ALA A 698 16.10 -18.99 22.42
CA ALA A 698 15.21 -19.11 21.27
C ALA A 698 14.75 -20.55 21.03
N VAL A 699 13.46 -20.69 20.69
CA VAL A 699 12.84 -21.93 20.20
C VAL A 699 13.52 -22.41 18.91
N LYS A 700 13.73 -23.72 18.77
CA LYS A 700 14.34 -24.38 17.61
C LYS A 700 13.47 -25.50 17.02
N SER A 701 12.62 -26.12 17.83
CA SER A 701 11.66 -27.16 17.43
C SER A 701 10.22 -26.75 17.77
N SER A 702 9.24 -27.40 17.15
CA SER A 702 7.81 -27.19 17.45
C SER A 702 7.39 -27.69 18.84
N ALA A 703 8.25 -28.42 19.56
CA ALA A 703 8.02 -28.80 20.95
C ALA A 703 8.53 -27.76 21.95
N ASP A 704 9.59 -27.01 21.61
CA ASP A 704 10.32 -26.16 22.56
C ASP A 704 9.47 -25.00 23.12
N VAL A 705 9.99 -24.39 24.18
CA VAL A 705 9.50 -23.14 24.80
C VAL A 705 10.66 -22.17 25.02
N GLY A 706 10.37 -20.92 25.39
CA GLY A 706 11.36 -19.83 25.47
C GLY A 706 11.05 -18.69 24.51
N LEU A 707 12.07 -18.00 24.00
CA LEU A 707 11.94 -16.85 23.09
C LEU A 707 11.35 -17.28 21.74
N VAL A 708 10.24 -16.65 21.33
CA VAL A 708 9.49 -16.97 20.08
C VAL A 708 9.48 -15.81 19.07
N MET A 709 9.65 -14.57 19.52
CA MET A 709 9.69 -13.39 18.63
C MET A 709 10.58 -12.29 19.21
N SER A 710 11.49 -11.77 18.40
CA SER A 710 12.33 -10.60 18.71
C SER A 710 11.95 -9.40 17.83
N CYS A 711 12.47 -8.22 18.16
CA CYS A 711 12.25 -6.95 17.45
C CYS A 711 12.52 -7.02 15.93
N GLY A 712 11.95 -6.08 15.17
CA GLY A 712 12.15 -5.99 13.73
C GLY A 712 13.59 -5.58 13.37
N ASN A 713 14.20 -6.28 12.41
CA ASN A 713 15.53 -5.90 11.89
C ASN A 713 15.44 -4.75 10.86
N ASP A 714 14.28 -4.55 10.26
CA ASP A 714 14.04 -3.53 9.24
C ASP A 714 14.16 -2.11 9.80
N TRP A 715 14.90 -1.25 9.10
CA TRP A 715 15.22 0.08 9.60
C TRP A 715 14.02 1.03 9.72
N TRP A 716 12.94 0.71 8.99
CA TRP A 716 11.69 1.46 8.83
C TRP A 716 10.53 0.90 9.65
N ALA A 717 10.72 -0.23 10.34
CA ALA A 717 9.67 -0.90 11.10
C ALA A 717 9.34 -0.16 12.40
N PHE A 718 8.06 -0.16 12.80
CA PHE A 718 7.60 0.42 14.07
C PHE A 718 8.05 -0.37 15.31
N ASP A 719 8.54 -1.60 15.13
CA ASP A 719 8.78 -2.58 16.18
C ASP A 719 10.27 -2.94 16.34
N LYS A 720 11.12 -1.99 15.96
CA LYS A 720 12.58 -2.11 15.89
C LYS A 720 13.27 -1.98 17.26
N HIS A 721 12.69 -1.22 18.20
CA HIS A 721 13.29 -0.98 19.52
C HIS A 721 12.82 -2.01 20.56
N SER A 722 11.53 -2.34 20.57
CA SER A 722 10.92 -3.22 21.57
C SER A 722 9.64 -3.85 21.03
N ILE A 723 9.23 -5.00 21.58
CA ILE A 723 7.92 -5.62 21.32
C ILE A 723 7.29 -6.25 22.57
N ARG A 724 5.97 -6.08 22.74
CA ARG A 724 5.19 -6.71 23.82
C ARG A 724 3.91 -7.35 23.27
N PRO A 725 3.51 -8.55 23.74
CA PRO A 725 2.28 -9.17 23.29
C PRO A 725 1.06 -8.38 23.78
N GLY A 726 0.02 -8.32 22.96
CA GLY A 726 -1.29 -7.74 23.30
C GLY A 726 -2.34 -8.83 23.42
N GLU A 727 -2.58 -9.59 22.35
CA GLU A 727 -3.57 -10.67 22.34
C GLU A 727 -3.24 -11.77 21.31
N ILE A 728 -3.65 -13.00 21.61
CA ILE A 728 -3.60 -14.18 20.74
C ILE A 728 -5.03 -14.58 20.36
N VAL A 729 -5.39 -14.33 19.10
CA VAL A 729 -6.67 -14.79 18.50
C VAL A 729 -6.41 -16.04 17.68
N ILE A 730 -7.37 -16.97 17.63
CA ILE A 730 -7.25 -18.22 16.86
C ILE A 730 -8.37 -18.26 15.83
N MET A 731 -7.99 -18.27 14.56
CA MET A 731 -8.90 -18.03 13.42
C MET A 731 -9.43 -19.32 12.76
N SER A 732 -9.15 -20.49 13.35
CA SER A 732 -9.61 -21.79 12.85
C SER A 732 -11.05 -22.09 13.23
N SER A 733 -11.84 -22.62 12.28
CA SER A 733 -13.23 -23.01 12.49
C SER A 733 -13.38 -24.16 13.50
N ALA A 734 -14.20 -23.96 14.53
CA ALA A 734 -14.57 -24.99 15.52
C ALA A 734 -15.30 -26.23 14.94
N LYS A 735 -15.59 -26.25 13.63
CA LYS A 735 -16.12 -27.42 12.92
C LYS A 735 -15.03 -28.34 12.33
N VAL A 736 -13.76 -27.97 12.40
CA VAL A 736 -12.64 -28.77 11.84
C VAL A 736 -11.88 -29.48 12.96
N ARG A 737 -12.19 -30.77 13.18
CA ARG A 737 -11.40 -31.66 14.06
C ARG A 737 -10.13 -32.14 13.34
N ALA A 738 -9.09 -31.28 13.21
CA ALA A 738 -7.69 -31.69 13.01
C ALA A 738 -6.69 -30.51 13.00
N SER A 739 -5.57 -30.68 13.71
CA SER A 739 -4.17 -30.29 13.40
C SER A 739 -3.75 -28.92 12.82
N SER A 740 -4.62 -27.99 12.42
CA SER A 740 -4.21 -26.73 11.79
C SER A 740 -4.94 -25.49 12.35
N ALA A 741 -4.59 -25.12 13.58
CA ALA A 741 -4.95 -23.82 14.15
C ALA A 741 -4.04 -22.72 13.58
N VAL A 742 -4.60 -21.55 13.25
CA VAL A 742 -3.80 -20.37 12.87
C VAL A 742 -3.94 -19.33 13.98
N TYR A 743 -2.82 -19.10 14.67
CA TYR A 743 -2.67 -18.13 15.74
C TYR A 743 -2.35 -16.75 15.15
N TRP A 744 -3.00 -15.72 15.68
CA TRP A 744 -2.83 -14.31 15.31
C TRP A 744 -2.42 -13.54 16.56
N LEU A 745 -1.16 -13.13 16.61
CA LEU A 745 -0.58 -12.31 17.66
C LEU A 745 -0.73 -10.84 17.31
N TYR A 746 -1.62 -10.16 18.02
CA TYR A 746 -1.65 -8.70 18.08
C TYR A 746 -0.63 -8.26 19.13
N TYR A 747 0.26 -7.34 18.78
CA TYR A 747 1.37 -6.92 19.65
C TYR A 747 1.57 -5.41 19.58
N THR A 748 2.25 -4.83 20.56
CA THR A 748 2.73 -3.44 20.46
C THR A 748 4.19 -3.46 20.04
N GLY A 749 4.51 -2.71 18.99
CA GLY A 749 5.88 -2.44 18.57
C GLY A 749 6.28 -1.01 18.94
N TYR A 750 7.54 -0.85 19.36
CA TYR A 750 8.11 0.41 19.79
C TYR A 750 9.27 0.82 18.86
N SER A 751 9.30 2.10 18.51
CA SER A 751 10.30 2.70 17.62
C SER A 751 11.32 3.55 18.38
N ASN A 752 12.35 4.03 17.70
CA ASN A 752 13.33 4.95 18.28
C ASN A 752 12.84 6.42 18.30
N GLU A 753 11.62 6.70 17.84
CA GLU A 753 11.03 8.05 17.86
C GLU A 753 10.55 8.37 19.28
N LYS A 754 11.16 9.41 19.87
CA LYS A 754 10.72 9.98 21.16
C LYS A 754 9.62 11.00 20.90
N VAL A 755 8.61 11.01 21.77
CA VAL A 755 7.51 11.97 21.71
C VAL A 755 7.68 12.97 22.86
N ASP A 756 7.95 14.23 22.53
CA ASP A 756 8.16 15.28 23.53
C ASP A 756 6.85 15.62 24.26
N ILE A 757 6.89 15.52 25.60
CA ILE A 757 5.82 15.99 26.49
C ILE A 757 6.35 17.22 27.24
N SER A 758 5.59 18.32 27.24
CA SER A 758 5.87 19.50 28.05
C SER A 758 5.61 19.21 29.53
N ALA A 759 6.58 18.59 30.19
CA ALA A 759 6.42 17.91 31.48
C ALA A 759 6.10 18.83 32.69
N ASP A 760 6.22 20.16 32.56
CA ASP A 760 6.07 21.13 33.65
C ASP A 760 4.65 21.23 34.27
N SER A 761 3.66 20.50 33.75
CA SER A 761 2.25 20.61 34.15
C SER A 761 1.62 19.31 34.69
N LEU A 762 2.32 18.17 34.66
CA LEU A 762 1.81 16.89 35.17
C LEU A 762 2.57 16.49 36.45
N GLY A 763 1.83 16.26 37.54
CA GLY A 763 2.41 15.94 38.87
C GLY A 763 3.02 14.54 38.99
N PHE A 764 3.16 13.80 37.89
CA PHE A 764 3.66 12.44 37.80
C PHE A 764 4.31 12.21 36.43
N ASN A 765 5.24 11.25 36.35
CA ASN A 765 5.98 10.96 35.12
C ASN A 765 5.17 10.05 34.16
N VAL A 766 5.10 10.40 32.88
CA VAL A 766 4.42 9.61 31.83
C VAL A 766 5.47 8.81 31.06
N GLN A 767 5.27 7.49 30.95
CA GLN A 767 6.18 6.57 30.26
C GLN A 767 5.38 5.52 29.47
N ASN A 768 5.92 5.08 28.33
CA ASN A 768 5.34 4.03 27.48
C ASN A 768 6.45 3.19 26.80
N PRO A 769 6.50 1.86 26.99
CA PRO A 769 5.75 1.09 27.99
C PRO A 769 6.36 1.32 29.39
N GLU A 770 5.82 0.68 30.43
CA GLU A 770 6.33 0.84 31.79
C GLU A 770 7.78 0.34 31.98
N ASN A 771 8.73 1.26 31.95
CA ASN A 771 10.13 1.01 32.30
C ASN A 771 10.62 1.98 33.39
N GLN A 772 10.30 1.65 34.64
CA GLN A 772 10.71 2.44 35.81
C GLN A 772 12.25 2.50 36.04
N SER A 773 13.07 1.89 35.17
CA SER A 773 14.54 2.00 35.24
C SER A 773 15.11 3.25 34.56
N SER A 774 14.36 3.90 33.65
CA SER A 774 14.74 5.21 33.11
C SER A 774 14.30 6.33 34.05
N GLN A 775 15.27 7.08 34.59
CA GLN A 775 15.05 8.29 35.39
C GLN A 775 14.54 9.49 34.56
N THR A 776 14.40 9.31 33.24
CA THR A 776 13.91 10.30 32.28
C THR A 776 12.44 10.00 31.90
N GLY A 777 11.67 11.07 31.66
CA GLY A 777 10.25 10.99 31.27
C GLY A 777 10.04 10.82 29.77
N GLU A 778 10.65 9.77 29.20
CA GLU A 778 10.63 9.55 27.76
C GLU A 778 9.49 8.62 27.35
N VAL A 779 8.62 9.10 26.47
CA VAL A 779 7.61 8.30 25.78
C VAL A 779 8.15 7.92 24.41
N LEU A 780 8.26 6.61 24.16
CA LEU A 780 8.54 6.09 22.81
C LEU A 780 7.24 5.99 22.01
N ARG A 781 7.30 6.37 20.73
CA ARG A 781 6.19 6.15 19.80
C ARG A 781 6.01 4.66 19.57
N SER A 782 4.81 4.19 19.90
CA SER A 782 4.39 2.80 19.78
C SER A 782 3.13 2.66 18.94
N LEU A 783 3.03 1.55 18.22
CA LEU A 783 1.93 1.26 17.30
C LEU A 783 1.51 -0.23 17.37
N PRO A 784 0.27 -0.56 17.00
CA PRO A 784 -0.23 -1.93 17.02
C PRO A 784 0.22 -2.72 15.78
N GLY A 785 0.71 -3.94 15.99
CA GLY A 785 1.17 -4.87 14.99
C GLY A 785 0.37 -6.18 14.95
N LEU A 786 0.57 -6.95 13.87
CA LEU A 786 0.05 -8.30 13.71
C LEU A 786 1.17 -9.26 13.26
N ALA A 787 1.20 -10.45 13.84
CA ALA A 787 1.96 -11.59 13.36
C ALA A 787 1.09 -12.85 13.34
N ILE A 788 1.39 -13.81 12.47
CA ILE A 788 0.69 -15.09 12.37
C ILE A 788 1.62 -16.28 12.61
N SER A 789 1.07 -17.37 13.12
CA SER A 789 1.78 -18.62 13.38
C SER A 789 0.87 -19.83 13.23
N GLN A 790 1.43 -21.00 12.91
CA GLN A 790 0.72 -22.29 12.89
C GLN A 790 0.90 -23.12 14.17
N ASP A 791 1.87 -22.76 15.02
CA ASP A 791 2.27 -23.53 16.22
C ASP A 791 2.42 -22.67 17.49
N GLY A 792 2.15 -21.36 17.38
CA GLY A 792 2.30 -20.37 18.45
C GLY A 792 3.75 -20.00 18.76
N ARG A 793 4.73 -20.53 18.00
CA ARG A 793 6.17 -20.45 18.28
C ARG A 793 6.95 -19.78 17.16
N HIS A 794 6.64 -20.10 15.91
CA HIS A 794 7.28 -19.51 14.75
C HIS A 794 6.36 -18.45 14.15
N TRP A 795 6.77 -17.18 14.25
CA TRP A 795 5.92 -16.01 13.95
C TRP A 795 6.36 -15.27 12.67
N ALA A 796 5.43 -15.09 11.74
CA ALA A 796 5.60 -14.24 10.56
C ALA A 796 4.83 -12.92 10.73
N ARG A 797 5.51 -11.78 10.60
CA ARG A 797 4.88 -10.44 10.65
C ARG A 797 3.95 -10.23 9.46
N ILE A 798 2.85 -9.49 9.68
CA ILE A 798 1.92 -9.04 8.64
C ILE A 798 1.98 -7.51 8.56
N GLU A 799 2.27 -6.97 7.38
CA GLU A 799 2.27 -5.53 7.12
C GLU A 799 0.83 -4.98 7.12
N GLY A 800 0.54 -4.00 7.99
CA GLY A 800 -0.73 -3.27 8.02
C GLY A 800 -0.78 -2.08 7.07
N GLU A 801 -1.82 -1.23 7.19
CA GLU A 801 -2.00 -0.08 6.27
C GLU A 801 -1.01 1.08 6.52
N HIS A 802 -0.25 1.07 7.64
CA HIS A 802 0.72 2.11 7.97
C HIS A 802 2.09 1.88 7.30
N TYR A 803 2.81 2.96 6.96
CA TYR A 803 4.08 2.90 6.20
C TYR A 803 5.21 2.16 6.92
N SER A 804 5.11 1.98 8.24
CA SER A 804 6.05 1.23 9.06
C SER A 804 5.74 -0.26 9.17
N GLY A 805 4.65 -0.74 8.54
CA GLY A 805 4.10 -2.08 8.72
C GLY A 805 3.08 -2.23 9.86
N ALA A 806 2.81 -1.17 10.63
CA ALA A 806 1.78 -1.18 11.68
C ALA A 806 0.35 -1.25 11.11
N LEU A 807 -0.60 -1.73 11.93
CA LEU A 807 -2.01 -1.87 11.56
C LEU A 807 -2.70 -0.52 11.30
N PHE A 808 -2.41 0.49 12.13
CA PHE A 808 -2.88 1.87 12.01
C PHE A 808 -1.99 2.82 12.82
N ASP A 809 -2.14 4.13 12.59
CA ASP A 809 -1.36 5.19 13.26
C ASP A 809 -2.11 5.83 14.45
N VAL A 810 -1.38 6.65 15.22
CA VAL A 810 -1.88 7.52 16.30
C VAL A 810 -2.98 8.50 15.84
N GLY A 811 -3.56 9.22 16.78
CA GLY A 811 -4.48 10.33 16.51
C GLY A 811 -3.78 11.51 15.82
N SER A 812 -4.57 12.42 15.25
CA SER A 812 -4.07 13.72 14.77
C SER A 812 -3.66 14.61 15.95
N GLU A 813 -2.93 15.69 15.72
CA GLU A 813 -2.62 16.67 16.77
C GLU A 813 -3.93 17.17 17.44
N GLY A 814 -4.04 16.99 18.75
CA GLY A 814 -5.25 17.28 19.53
C GLY A 814 -6.21 16.10 19.77
N ASP A 815 -6.05 14.97 19.08
CA ASP A 815 -6.77 13.73 19.41
C ASP A 815 -6.22 13.10 20.69
N TRP A 816 -7.09 12.41 21.45
CA TRP A 816 -6.75 11.73 22.70
C TRP A 816 -5.74 10.57 22.54
N ASP A 817 -5.61 9.99 21.33
CA ASP A 817 -4.68 8.91 21.00
C ASP A 817 -3.48 9.37 20.16
N SER A 818 -3.14 10.66 20.21
CA SER A 818 -2.08 11.29 19.40
C SER A 818 -0.64 10.97 19.81
N LEU A 819 -0.36 10.59 21.06
CA LEU A 819 1.00 10.28 21.52
C LEU A 819 1.47 8.88 21.10
N PHE A 820 0.68 7.85 21.41
CA PHE A 820 1.06 6.45 21.23
C PHE A 820 -0.17 5.53 21.23
N ILE A 821 -0.01 4.30 20.73
CA ILE A 821 -1.00 3.23 20.86
C ILE A 821 -0.33 2.01 21.48
N SER A 822 -0.86 1.51 22.60
CA SER A 822 -0.30 0.37 23.34
C SER A 822 -1.36 -0.64 23.78
N SER A 823 -0.90 -1.89 23.94
CA SER A 823 -1.64 -3.07 24.41
C SER A 823 -2.92 -3.35 23.62
N PRO A 824 -2.82 -3.71 22.32
CA PRO A 824 -3.97 -4.01 21.46
C PRO A 824 -4.61 -5.36 21.81
N GLN A 825 -5.74 -5.32 22.53
CA GLN A 825 -6.53 -6.49 22.93
C GLN A 825 -7.66 -6.75 21.93
N VAL A 826 -7.69 -7.92 21.29
CA VAL A 826 -8.64 -8.22 20.20
C VAL A 826 -9.65 -9.31 20.55
N VAL A 827 -10.94 -8.98 20.45
CA VAL A 827 -12.06 -9.90 20.72
C VAL A 827 -12.90 -10.10 19.46
N PHE A 828 -13.19 -11.37 19.13
CA PHE A 828 -14.14 -11.76 18.09
C PHE A 828 -15.57 -11.69 18.63
N HIS A 829 -16.42 -10.84 18.04
CA HIS A 829 -17.81 -10.68 18.47
C HIS A 829 -18.76 -11.70 17.83
N GLY A 830 -18.52 -12.05 16.56
CA GLY A 830 -19.38 -12.88 15.72
C GLY A 830 -19.60 -12.26 14.33
N ASN A 831 -20.05 -13.06 13.35
CA ASN A 831 -20.35 -12.62 11.97
C ASN A 831 -19.21 -11.83 11.28
N GLY A 832 -17.95 -12.14 11.61
CA GLY A 832 -16.78 -11.43 11.10
C GLY A 832 -16.49 -10.08 11.77
N ASP A 833 -17.18 -9.69 12.85
CA ASP A 833 -16.89 -8.48 13.60
C ASP A 833 -15.76 -8.72 14.62
N LEU A 834 -14.58 -8.15 14.38
CA LEU A 834 -13.46 -8.11 15.33
C LEU A 834 -13.35 -6.72 15.97
N ARG A 835 -12.97 -6.69 17.25
CA ARG A 835 -12.91 -5.46 18.06
C ARG A 835 -11.59 -5.40 18.80
N MET A 836 -10.84 -4.34 18.56
CA MET A 836 -9.59 -4.05 19.26
C MET A 836 -9.84 -2.99 20.31
N TYR A 837 -9.38 -3.22 21.53
CA TYR A 837 -9.31 -2.27 22.61
C TYR A 837 -7.84 -1.91 22.83
N TYR A 838 -7.52 -0.63 22.97
CA TYR A 838 -6.14 -0.16 23.10
C TYR A 838 -6.11 1.08 24.00
N HIS A 839 -4.93 1.46 24.49
CA HIS A 839 -4.79 2.65 25.34
C HIS A 839 -3.77 3.66 24.81
N SER A 840 -3.95 4.91 25.26
CA SER A 840 -3.08 6.07 25.06
C SER A 840 -3.14 6.97 26.30
N PHE A 841 -2.30 7.99 26.35
CA PHE A 841 -2.42 9.11 27.27
C PHE A 841 -3.11 10.31 26.58
N ASP A 842 -4.22 10.78 27.13
CA ASP A 842 -5.01 11.92 26.64
C ASP A 842 -4.39 13.23 27.15
N VAL A 843 -3.55 13.87 26.33
CA VAL A 843 -2.80 15.08 26.68
C VAL A 843 -3.72 16.23 27.08
N GLY A 844 -4.87 16.39 26.41
CA GLY A 844 -5.81 17.48 26.68
C GLY A 844 -6.49 17.39 28.05
N ASN A 845 -6.54 16.19 28.64
CA ASN A 845 -7.15 15.94 29.95
C ASN A 845 -6.14 15.47 31.02
N GLY A 846 -4.91 15.13 30.64
CA GLY A 846 -3.85 14.65 31.53
C GLY A 846 -4.06 13.22 32.07
N VAL A 847 -4.81 12.36 31.36
CA VAL A 847 -5.24 11.04 31.88
C VAL A 847 -5.05 9.88 30.90
N PHE A 848 -4.73 8.71 31.43
CA PHE A 848 -4.74 7.46 30.66
C PHE A 848 -6.16 7.11 30.20
N SER A 849 -6.29 6.67 28.96
CA SER A 849 -7.59 6.45 28.32
C SER A 849 -7.55 5.20 27.46
N ILE A 850 -8.68 4.48 27.42
CA ILE A 850 -8.89 3.32 26.57
C ILE A 850 -9.86 3.72 25.45
N GLY A 851 -9.49 3.37 24.23
CA GLY A 851 -10.31 3.51 23.03
C GLY A 851 -10.52 2.16 22.34
N MET A 852 -11.22 2.19 21.21
CA MET A 852 -11.42 0.99 20.41
C MET A 852 -11.38 1.21 18.90
N ALA A 853 -11.15 0.11 18.18
CA ALA A 853 -11.27 0.00 16.73
C ALA A 853 -12.07 -1.25 16.34
N ARG A 854 -12.63 -1.27 15.12
CA ARG A 854 -13.32 -2.44 14.54
C ARG A 854 -12.68 -2.89 13.24
N SER A 855 -12.74 -4.19 12.97
CA SER A 855 -12.27 -4.81 11.74
C SER A 855 -13.24 -5.90 11.26
N ARG A 856 -13.17 -6.24 9.96
CA ARG A 856 -13.85 -7.39 9.36
C ARG A 856 -12.94 -8.57 9.03
N ASP A 857 -11.63 -8.37 9.07
CA ASP A 857 -10.60 -9.29 8.57
C ASP A 857 -9.43 -9.47 9.55
N GLY A 858 -9.39 -8.68 10.64
CA GLY A 858 -8.31 -8.64 11.63
C GLY A 858 -7.09 -7.81 11.20
N MET A 859 -7.05 -7.33 9.96
CA MET A 859 -5.89 -6.62 9.37
C MET A 859 -6.18 -5.14 9.18
N LYS A 860 -7.37 -4.78 8.67
CA LYS A 860 -7.80 -3.40 8.44
C LYS A 860 -8.70 -2.93 9.57
N TRP A 861 -8.31 -1.84 10.23
CA TRP A 861 -8.94 -1.37 11.48
C TRP A 861 -9.46 0.06 11.35
N ILE A 862 -10.71 0.28 11.80
CA ILE A 862 -11.36 1.59 11.84
C ILE A 862 -11.46 2.03 13.31
N LYS A 863 -10.72 3.07 13.69
CA LYS A 863 -10.78 3.67 15.04
C LYS A 863 -12.18 4.27 15.28
N LEU A 864 -12.76 4.01 16.45
CA LEU A 864 -14.04 4.58 16.90
C LEU A 864 -13.88 5.65 17.99
N GLY A 865 -12.67 5.81 18.53
CA GLY A 865 -12.33 6.79 19.56
C GLY A 865 -12.32 6.21 20.98
N LYS A 866 -12.30 7.13 21.96
CA LYS A 866 -12.22 6.89 23.40
C LYS A 866 -13.52 6.27 23.94
N ILE A 867 -13.41 5.19 24.71
CA ILE A 867 -14.53 4.49 25.36
C ILE A 867 -14.47 4.54 26.89
N MET A 868 -13.29 4.76 27.48
CA MET A 868 -13.10 4.91 28.92
C MET A 868 -11.93 5.89 29.21
N GLY A 869 -12.02 6.60 30.34
CA GLY A 869 -11.01 7.55 30.81
C GLY A 869 -10.89 7.48 32.33
N SER A 870 -10.60 8.59 32.99
CA SER A 870 -10.52 8.70 34.45
C SER A 870 -11.76 8.20 35.21
N GLY A 871 -11.52 7.73 36.44
CA GLY A 871 -12.53 7.46 37.45
C GLY A 871 -12.97 8.71 38.22
N PRO A 872 -13.92 8.55 39.17
CA PRO A 872 -14.24 9.59 40.13
C PRO A 872 -13.01 10.00 40.94
N LYS A 873 -13.01 11.24 41.43
CA LYS A 873 -11.93 11.74 42.29
C LYS A 873 -11.84 10.95 43.60
N GLY A 874 -10.64 10.48 43.94
CA GLY A 874 -10.34 9.61 45.07
C GLY A 874 -10.35 8.11 44.75
N CYS A 875 -10.77 7.69 43.55
CA CYS A 875 -10.75 6.30 43.12
C CYS A 875 -9.33 5.84 42.72
N PHE A 876 -9.14 4.52 42.64
CA PHE A 876 -7.88 3.88 42.24
C PHE A 876 -7.49 4.15 40.77
N ASP A 877 -8.32 4.85 40.01
CA ASP A 877 -8.13 5.19 38.60
C ASP A 877 -8.48 6.66 38.26
N GLU A 878 -8.36 7.59 39.22
CA GLU A 878 -8.53 9.05 39.04
C GLU A 878 -7.69 9.60 37.87
N LEU A 879 -6.46 9.10 37.66
CA LEU A 879 -5.58 9.52 36.55
C LEU A 879 -5.75 8.69 35.27
N GLY A 880 -6.77 7.82 35.21
CA GLY A 880 -7.12 7.07 34.00
C GLY A 880 -6.98 5.56 34.09
N ALA A 881 -7.32 4.93 32.98
CA ALA A 881 -7.32 3.48 32.79
C ALA A 881 -6.50 3.09 31.56
N MET A 882 -5.76 1.97 31.66
CA MET A 882 -4.88 1.44 30.61
C MET A 882 -4.83 -0.10 30.65
N ASN A 883 -4.01 -0.71 29.77
CA ASN A 883 -3.84 -2.17 29.66
C ASN A 883 -5.15 -2.97 29.74
N PRO A 884 -6.11 -2.74 28.81
CA PRO A 884 -7.39 -3.42 28.82
C PRO A 884 -7.25 -4.89 28.39
N TYR A 885 -7.77 -5.83 29.18
CA TYR A 885 -7.97 -7.21 28.77
C TYR A 885 -9.46 -7.54 28.81
N VAL A 886 -10.00 -7.96 27.66
CA VAL A 886 -11.44 -8.02 27.43
C VAL A 886 -11.88 -9.44 27.08
N VAL A 887 -12.89 -9.93 27.78
CA VAL A 887 -13.54 -11.22 27.56
C VAL A 887 -15.01 -10.99 27.20
N LYS A 888 -15.51 -11.73 26.21
CA LYS A 888 -16.96 -11.84 25.93
C LYS A 888 -17.48 -13.11 26.60
N ASN A 889 -18.40 -12.97 27.54
CA ASN A 889 -19.03 -14.10 28.22
C ASN A 889 -19.84 -14.95 27.21
N LYS A 890 -19.67 -16.27 27.26
CA LYS A 890 -20.29 -17.23 26.33
C LYS A 890 -21.80 -17.38 26.55
N LYS A 891 -22.30 -17.18 27.78
CA LYS A 891 -23.67 -17.49 28.22
C LYS A 891 -24.67 -16.38 27.92
N ASP A 892 -24.32 -15.13 28.22
CA ASP A 892 -25.18 -13.96 28.08
C ASP A 892 -24.77 -13.01 26.93
N GLY A 893 -23.54 -13.17 26.42
CA GLY A 893 -22.96 -12.34 25.36
C GLY A 893 -22.40 -11.00 25.82
N ASN A 894 -22.45 -10.70 27.12
CA ASN A 894 -21.93 -9.46 27.72
C ASN A 894 -20.40 -9.42 27.68
N TYR A 895 -19.84 -8.22 27.83
CA TYR A 895 -18.41 -7.98 27.84
C TYR A 895 -17.92 -7.60 29.25
N VAL A 896 -16.82 -8.22 29.68
CA VAL A 896 -16.05 -7.87 30.87
C VAL A 896 -14.66 -7.40 30.44
N MET A 897 -14.20 -6.29 31.00
CA MET A 897 -12.85 -5.75 30.84
C MET A 897 -12.18 -5.72 32.20
N ALA A 898 -11.09 -6.47 32.36
CA ALA A 898 -10.09 -6.16 33.38
C ALA A 898 -9.20 -5.04 32.85
N TYR A 899 -8.91 -4.03 33.67
CA TYR A 899 -8.04 -2.92 33.26
C TYR A 899 -7.14 -2.48 34.42
N GLU A 900 -6.05 -1.81 34.06
CA GLU A 900 -5.12 -1.22 35.01
C GLU A 900 -5.51 0.24 35.27
N GLY A 901 -5.92 0.52 36.50
CA GLY A 901 -6.27 1.84 36.99
C GLY A 901 -5.06 2.58 37.58
N VAL A 902 -5.04 3.90 37.42
CA VAL A 902 -3.98 4.79 37.90
C VAL A 902 -4.52 5.75 38.98
N GLY A 903 -4.12 5.53 40.24
CA GLY A 903 -4.53 6.38 41.35
C GLY A 903 -3.87 7.76 41.31
N ALA A 904 -4.41 8.73 42.07
CA ALA A 904 -3.88 10.10 42.15
C ALA A 904 -2.43 10.19 42.68
N ASP A 905 -1.93 9.14 43.35
CA ASP A 905 -0.55 8.98 43.81
C ASP A 905 0.34 8.24 42.79
N GLY A 906 -0.16 7.99 41.58
CA GLY A 906 0.50 7.25 40.51
C GLY A 906 0.53 5.73 40.69
N ARG A 907 -0.03 5.18 41.79
CA ARG A 907 -0.05 3.72 42.00
C ARG A 907 -0.97 3.03 41.00
N ARG A 908 -0.59 1.80 40.64
CA ARG A 908 -1.36 0.91 39.76
C ARG A 908 -2.18 -0.08 40.57
N SER A 909 -3.40 -0.38 40.13
CA SER A 909 -4.25 -1.44 40.67
C SER A 909 -5.20 -1.96 39.59
N ILE A 910 -5.78 -3.15 39.76
CA ILE A 910 -6.62 -3.76 38.72
C ILE A 910 -8.10 -3.60 39.07
N GLY A 911 -8.86 -3.06 38.12
CA GLY A 911 -10.30 -2.86 38.18
C GLY A 911 -11.07 -3.69 37.15
N LEU A 912 -12.40 -3.70 37.27
CA LEU A 912 -13.31 -4.29 36.29
C LEU A 912 -14.28 -3.24 35.72
N ALA A 913 -14.56 -3.36 34.43
CA ALA A 913 -15.65 -2.67 33.74
C ALA A 913 -16.47 -3.66 32.90
N VAL A 914 -17.75 -3.34 32.68
CA VAL A 914 -18.68 -4.16 31.89
C VAL A 914 -19.40 -3.33 30.81
N SER A 915 -19.76 -3.97 29.71
CA SER A 915 -20.63 -3.41 28.67
C SER A 915 -21.50 -4.52 28.07
N ALA A 916 -22.79 -4.24 27.82
CA ALA A 916 -23.69 -5.23 27.23
C ALA A 916 -23.36 -5.51 25.76
N GLU A 917 -22.98 -4.47 25.00
CA GLU A 917 -22.67 -4.60 23.57
C GLU A 917 -21.18 -4.50 23.26
N GLY A 918 -20.31 -4.15 24.21
CA GLY A 918 -18.85 -4.05 24.03
C GLY A 918 -18.36 -2.94 23.10
N LEU A 919 -19.26 -2.08 22.59
CA LEU A 919 -18.94 -0.96 21.69
C LEU A 919 -18.80 0.39 22.42
N LYS A 920 -19.58 0.59 23.49
CA LYS A 920 -19.69 1.83 24.26
C LYS A 920 -20.38 1.52 25.60
N ASP A 921 -20.76 2.56 26.34
CA ASP A 921 -21.49 2.49 27.60
C ASP A 921 -20.84 1.56 28.63
N TRP A 922 -19.50 1.52 28.63
CA TRP A 922 -18.69 0.79 29.58
C TRP A 922 -18.84 1.40 30.98
N ARG A 923 -19.12 0.53 31.97
CA ARG A 923 -19.37 0.92 33.36
C ARG A 923 -18.39 0.20 34.27
N ARG A 924 -17.76 0.93 35.18
CA ARG A 924 -17.00 0.35 36.30
C ARG A 924 -17.94 -0.54 37.12
N VAL A 925 -17.45 -1.69 37.58
CA VAL A 925 -18.25 -2.63 38.39
C VAL A 925 -18.33 -2.13 39.84
N GLU A 926 -17.20 -1.65 40.37
CA GLU A 926 -17.08 -0.98 41.67
C GLU A 926 -16.13 0.24 41.52
N ASP A 927 -16.23 1.20 42.43
CA ASP A 927 -15.30 2.35 42.54
C ASP A 927 -13.94 1.96 43.19
N GLU A 928 -13.81 0.70 43.57
CA GLU A 928 -12.68 0.10 44.27
C GLU A 928 -11.99 -0.99 43.42
N ALA A 929 -10.68 -1.14 43.58
CA ALA A 929 -9.90 -2.11 42.81
C ALA A 929 -10.15 -3.56 43.28
N VAL A 930 -10.51 -4.44 42.35
CA VAL A 930 -10.78 -5.88 42.58
C VAL A 930 -9.52 -6.66 42.95
N LEU A 931 -8.34 -6.16 42.55
CA LEU A 931 -7.06 -6.59 43.08
C LEU A 931 -6.22 -5.35 43.44
N LYS A 932 -5.78 -5.30 44.70
CA LYS A 932 -4.92 -4.26 45.28
C LYS A 932 -3.51 -4.82 45.55
N LEU A 933 -2.53 -3.93 45.73
CA LEU A 933 -1.13 -4.27 46.05
C LEU A 933 -1.03 -5.13 47.32
N ALA A 934 0.05 -5.88 47.49
CA ALA A 934 0.28 -6.64 48.73
C ALA A 934 0.51 -5.72 49.93
N THR A 935 -0.17 -5.97 51.04
CA THR A 935 -0.12 -5.17 52.28
C THR A 935 1.04 -5.53 53.22
N MET A 936 1.94 -6.42 52.82
CA MET A 936 3.18 -6.70 53.54
C MET A 936 4.36 -6.11 52.75
N GLU A 937 5.30 -5.47 53.43
CA GLU A 937 6.40 -4.70 52.79
C GLU A 937 7.27 -5.58 51.87
N ASP A 938 7.51 -6.84 52.29
CA ASP A 938 8.24 -7.87 51.52
C ASP A 938 7.38 -8.59 50.45
N GLY A 939 6.19 -8.10 50.15
CA GLY A 939 5.36 -8.65 49.07
C GLY A 939 6.05 -8.51 47.71
N TRP A 940 6.14 -9.61 46.95
CA TRP A 940 6.74 -9.60 45.60
C TRP A 940 5.97 -8.70 44.61
N ASP A 941 4.74 -8.31 44.95
CA ASP A 941 3.87 -7.39 44.24
C ASP A 941 3.35 -6.23 45.14
N SER A 942 4.22 -5.74 46.04
CA SER A 942 3.91 -4.64 46.99
C SER A 942 4.06 -3.22 46.42
N LYS A 943 4.76 -3.03 45.30
CA LYS A 943 5.02 -1.70 44.68
C LYS A 943 4.04 -1.36 43.55
N GLY A 944 3.56 -2.35 42.82
CA GLY A 944 2.57 -2.17 41.76
C GLY A 944 2.08 -3.48 41.15
N ILE A 945 0.88 -3.45 40.58
CA ILE A 945 0.26 -4.56 39.84
C ILE A 945 -0.42 -4.02 38.60
N GLY A 946 -0.31 -4.74 37.48
CA GLY A 946 -0.76 -4.26 36.18
C GLY A 946 -0.75 -5.35 35.10
N SER A 947 -1.00 -4.95 33.85
CA SER A 947 -1.12 -5.86 32.70
C SER A 947 -1.98 -7.11 32.99
N PRO A 948 -3.29 -6.94 33.27
CA PRO A 948 -4.19 -8.05 33.58
C PRO A 948 -4.39 -8.99 32.39
N CYS A 949 -4.61 -10.28 32.67
CA CYS A 949 -5.10 -11.27 31.72
C CYS A 949 -6.14 -12.17 32.40
N LEU A 950 -7.36 -12.14 31.91
CA LEU A 950 -8.53 -12.76 32.54
C LEU A 950 -8.93 -14.05 31.80
N VAL A 951 -9.03 -15.16 32.51
CA VAL A 951 -9.40 -16.47 31.97
C VAL A 951 -10.64 -17.00 32.69
N GLU A 952 -11.70 -17.25 31.92
CA GLU A 952 -12.93 -17.93 32.32
C GLU A 952 -12.64 -19.43 32.53
N MET A 953 -13.06 -20.01 33.66
CA MET A 953 -12.91 -21.44 33.94
C MET A 953 -14.20 -22.19 33.61
N ASP A 954 -14.13 -23.12 32.65
CA ASP A 954 -15.27 -23.98 32.31
C ASP A 954 -15.55 -24.98 33.46
N GLY A 955 -16.75 -24.91 34.05
CA GLY A 955 -17.23 -25.73 35.16
C GLY A 955 -18.67 -25.37 35.60
N ASP A 956 -19.20 -26.02 36.63
CA ASP A 956 -20.56 -25.75 37.16
C ASP A 956 -20.69 -24.39 37.89
N VAL A 957 -19.55 -23.80 38.28
CA VAL A 957 -19.45 -22.48 38.91
C VAL A 957 -18.57 -21.61 38.01
N ASP A 958 -18.99 -20.38 37.73
CA ASP A 958 -18.28 -19.43 36.86
C ASP A 958 -17.05 -18.82 37.56
N GLU A 959 -16.05 -19.65 37.83
CA GLU A 959 -14.78 -19.25 38.45
C GLU A 959 -13.84 -18.59 37.42
N TRP A 960 -13.01 -17.66 37.89
CA TRP A 960 -12.12 -16.85 37.04
C TRP A 960 -10.68 -16.87 37.57
N ARG A 961 -9.72 -16.96 36.66
CA ARG A 961 -8.30 -16.75 36.95
C ARG A 961 -7.84 -15.43 36.35
N LEU A 962 -7.24 -14.59 37.18
CA LEU A 962 -6.60 -13.34 36.79
C LEU A 962 -5.09 -13.52 36.90
N TYR A 963 -4.41 -13.57 35.75
CA TYR A 963 -2.96 -13.46 35.66
C TYR A 963 -2.58 -11.97 35.57
N TYR A 964 -1.47 -11.57 36.18
CA TYR A 964 -1.07 -10.16 36.24
C TYR A 964 0.43 -10.00 36.41
N ARG A 965 1.01 -8.88 35.94
CA ARG A 965 2.36 -8.47 36.29
C ARG A 965 2.36 -7.85 37.68
N GLY A 966 3.23 -8.31 38.57
CA GLY A 966 3.49 -7.68 39.87
C GLY A 966 4.92 -7.13 39.96
N ILE A 967 5.10 -6.08 40.76
CA ILE A 967 6.38 -5.42 41.02
C ILE A 967 6.55 -5.27 42.54
N GLY A 968 7.69 -5.72 43.07
CA GLY A 968 8.02 -5.64 44.48
C GLY A 968 8.72 -4.33 44.86
N SER A 969 8.87 -4.09 46.16
CA SER A 969 9.58 -2.93 46.73
C SER A 969 11.00 -2.73 46.15
N SER A 970 11.72 -3.82 45.88
CA SER A 970 13.05 -3.83 45.24
C SER A 970 13.06 -3.53 43.74
N GLY A 971 11.90 -3.36 43.10
CA GLY A 971 11.77 -3.20 41.65
C GLY A 971 11.83 -4.50 40.84
N ARG A 972 12.14 -5.65 41.48
CA ARG A 972 11.96 -6.98 40.88
C ARG A 972 10.49 -7.21 40.54
N CYS A 973 10.24 -7.80 39.38
CA CYS A 973 8.90 -8.14 38.91
C CYS A 973 8.69 -9.66 38.82
N GLY A 974 7.44 -10.04 38.55
CA GLY A 974 7.03 -11.41 38.23
C GLY A 974 5.63 -11.43 37.61
N ILE A 975 5.18 -12.62 37.20
CA ILE A 975 3.81 -12.86 36.77
C ILE A 975 3.11 -13.70 37.85
N GLY A 976 2.02 -13.16 38.38
CA GLY A 976 1.21 -13.76 39.43
C GLY A 976 -0.15 -14.24 38.95
N MET A 977 -0.85 -14.95 39.84
CA MET A 977 -2.20 -15.44 39.63
C MET A 977 -3.08 -15.20 40.87
N ALA A 978 -4.28 -14.68 40.63
CA ALA A 978 -5.38 -14.62 41.59
C ALA A 978 -6.60 -15.39 41.05
N VAL A 979 -7.45 -15.86 41.95
CA VAL A 979 -8.69 -16.59 41.64
C VAL A 979 -9.88 -15.84 42.24
N SER A 980 -11.04 -15.86 41.57
CA SER A 980 -12.29 -15.27 42.09
C SER A 980 -12.84 -16.00 43.33
N ASP A 981 -13.79 -15.40 44.02
CA ASP A 981 -14.45 -15.98 45.20
C ASP A 981 -15.63 -16.85 44.74
N GLY A 982 -15.32 -17.95 44.06
CA GLY A 982 -16.30 -18.71 43.26
C GLY A 982 -16.78 -17.87 42.07
N SER A 983 -18.09 -17.74 41.88
CA SER A 983 -18.67 -16.92 40.80
C SER A 983 -18.66 -15.40 41.07
N ASP A 984 -18.15 -14.94 42.22
CA ASP A 984 -18.01 -13.51 42.50
C ASP A 984 -16.72 -12.96 41.87
N ILE A 985 -16.86 -12.42 40.66
CA ILE A 985 -15.76 -11.84 39.88
C ILE A 985 -15.21 -10.53 40.47
N THR A 986 -15.91 -9.85 41.41
CA THR A 986 -15.37 -8.60 41.99
C THR A 986 -14.31 -8.86 43.07
N ARG A 987 -14.14 -10.12 43.50
CA ARG A 987 -13.29 -10.51 44.63
C ARG A 987 -12.17 -11.47 44.24
N PHE A 988 -11.02 -10.93 43.84
CA PHE A 988 -9.83 -11.73 43.54
C PHE A 988 -8.95 -11.99 44.77
N ARG A 989 -8.59 -13.27 44.97
CA ARG A 989 -7.70 -13.74 46.04
C ARG A 989 -6.39 -14.26 45.43
N ARG A 990 -5.24 -13.67 45.80
CA ARG A 990 -3.89 -14.18 45.43
C ARG A 990 -3.77 -15.65 45.78
N TRP A 991 -3.40 -16.47 44.79
CA TRP A 991 -3.28 -17.93 44.92
C TRP A 991 -2.29 -18.34 46.02
N LYS A 992 -2.54 -19.47 46.68
CA LYS A 992 -1.90 -19.87 47.96
C LYS A 992 -1.09 -21.16 47.90
N GLY A 993 -1.00 -21.83 46.76
CA GLY A 993 -0.76 -23.28 46.74
C GLY A 993 -2.08 -24.05 46.79
N PHE A 994 -2.01 -25.36 46.59
CA PHE A 994 -3.08 -26.25 47.04
C PHE A 994 -3.05 -26.29 48.58
N GLN A 995 -4.21 -26.10 49.22
CA GLN A 995 -4.36 -26.52 50.61
C GLN A 995 -4.61 -28.02 50.63
N VAL A 996 -3.73 -28.75 51.31
CA VAL A 996 -3.87 -30.17 51.67
C VAL A 996 -4.50 -30.25 53.06
#